data_AF-A0A7C3INR3-F1
#
_entry.id   AF-A0A7C3INR3-F1
#
_cell.length_a   1.000
_cell.length_b   1.000
_cell.length_c   1.000
_cell.angle_alpha   90.00
_cell.angle_beta   90.00
_cell.angle_gamma   90.00
#
_symmetry.space_group_name_H-M   'P 1'
#
loop_
_entity.id
_entity.type
_entity.pdbx_description
1 polymer ?
#
loop_
_entity_poly.entity_id
_entity_poly.type
_entity_poly.pdbx_seq_one_letter_code
_entity_poly.pdbx_strand_id
1 'polypeptide(L)'
;MALRIPDSRFQIPEHASRVTRHASWLLALTLVLIPGPSFAYIEAPFSLGKLIIDSTNVLLVRVESVDKEKNLIVYRKVQDIKGTHPGDVIKHNIGRGGFHPREWQNIMAWAEPGQQAVFFHNGGAGEMCIQNYWYQVYAGEWWGMSHGEPYLLRSFAGKPEKLATIVAALIAGQEAIVPCMVDGDKNALQLRTAKIQRMKVSLKLQDYNPQRDFVGWGGEEFGPIQGMPGFTHTSSLTRVDPGAGGVAPADFDGDGKMDFCLFGASRVAVLQNGGSSLNEVALPIGTGAHAAAWADYDGDGKLDLLLATPLGPKLFHNEGEAKFTDVSRGLPRQDYYNTTAAAWIDYDGNQRPDILLADGFQGLRLYRNIAHEAPKADAPKVGKWYYAGPFDNTERRGFDAVYPPERSVDLKAEYQGKNNQKVAWKEGAFTDGQINSLALFTPESNDNAAVYVYREFDLPGAMDLPVSLGSDDTLTVWLNGQKVHAENTDRGCAPDQAKLTLKMQAGKNKLLMKICNGAGEFAFYFATPQEIAPPVPPLFEDVSDKMGLGLHGLAGKLKGDHLAVADVNGDGREDFLYSAGTGYLVLNLPTGFVGAATSGIAYQAGRVAPVFGDFDGDKAPDLFVPQGTAGGKLFRNDGQGRFTDVTAKAGDLALPLGNVACATWADVNNRGRLDLLLGCLKGPNRYLRNNGNGTFTDATDELGLRFRIFNTRGVAVLDFNRDKVPDVVFNNEGQESAIFLGDPARLTTRVAQGR
;
A
#
# COMPACT_ATOMS: atom_id res chain seq x y z
N MET A 1 34.85 40.18 55.45
CA MET A 1 36.10 40.51 54.74
C MET A 1 35.68 40.99 53.35
N ALA A 2 35.40 42.29 53.19
CA ALA A 2 36.35 43.33 52.73
C ALA A 2 36.60 43.17 51.21
N LEU A 3 36.36 44.14 50.30
CA LEU A 3 36.25 45.59 50.40
C LEU A 3 35.41 46.18 49.25
N ARG A 4 34.61 47.21 49.57
CA ARG A 4 34.29 48.37 48.71
C ARG A 4 35.40 49.42 48.92
N ILE A 5 35.70 50.24 47.90
CA ILE A 5 35.76 51.72 47.93
C ILE A 5 36.09 52.27 46.50
N PRO A 6 35.70 53.52 46.17
CA PRO A 6 35.20 53.95 44.86
C PRO A 6 35.93 55.16 44.24
N ASP A 7 35.33 55.67 43.14
CA ASP A 7 35.25 57.06 42.64
C ASP A 7 36.50 57.93 42.42
N SER A 8 36.58 58.49 41.21
CA SER A 8 37.05 59.86 41.00
C SER A 8 36.30 60.57 39.85
N ARG A 9 35.35 61.42 40.30
CA ARG A 9 34.91 62.75 39.81
C ARG A 9 35.57 63.33 38.54
N PHE A 10 34.78 64.02 37.71
CA PHE A 10 34.85 65.50 37.59
C PHE A 10 33.64 66.09 36.81
N GLN A 11 33.23 67.29 37.23
CA GLN A 11 32.05 68.08 36.86
C GLN A 11 32.36 69.18 35.81
N ILE A 12 31.39 69.45 34.91
CA ILE A 12 30.71 70.75 34.54
C ILE A 12 31.62 71.89 33.97
N PRO A 13 31.28 72.60 32.85
CA PRO A 13 30.18 73.58 32.87
C PRO A 13 29.39 73.94 31.60
N GLU A 14 28.36 74.73 31.89
CA GLU A 14 27.21 75.25 31.15
C GLU A 14 27.49 76.10 29.89
N HIS A 15 26.52 76.01 28.97
CA HIS A 15 25.94 77.03 28.08
C HIS A 15 26.81 78.16 27.48
N ALA A 16 26.97 78.10 26.14
CA ALA A 16 26.64 79.17 25.19
C ALA A 16 26.69 78.58 23.76
N SER A 17 25.54 78.34 23.14
CA SER A 17 24.93 79.22 22.12
C SER A 17 25.31 78.87 20.66
N ARG A 18 24.28 78.35 19.96
CA ARG A 18 23.93 78.56 18.54
C ARG A 18 24.89 78.10 17.42
N VAL A 19 24.35 77.13 16.68
CA VAL A 19 24.50 76.90 15.22
C VAL A 19 25.85 76.27 14.84
N THR A 20 25.91 74.96 14.71
CA THR A 20 25.53 74.31 13.44
C THR A 20 25.12 72.86 13.69
N ARG A 21 23.81 72.67 13.86
CA ARG A 21 23.10 71.46 13.43
C ARG A 21 23.47 71.27 11.95
N HIS A 22 24.08 70.16 11.56
CA HIS A 22 23.98 69.49 10.24
C HIS A 22 25.05 68.41 10.02
N ALA A 23 26.12 68.32 10.84
CA ALA A 23 27.14 67.27 10.67
C ALA A 23 26.93 66.02 11.55
N SER A 24 26.22 66.13 12.68
CA SER A 24 26.07 65.02 13.65
C SER A 24 24.86 64.11 13.40
N TRP A 25 23.95 64.50 12.48
CA TRP A 25 22.79 63.68 12.11
C TRP A 25 23.08 62.71 10.95
N LEU A 26 24.13 62.93 10.16
CA LEU A 26 24.52 62.05 9.05
C LEU A 26 25.36 60.83 9.49
N LEU A 27 26.12 60.93 10.59
CA LEU A 27 26.82 59.78 11.18
C LEU A 27 25.94 58.91 12.09
N ALA A 28 24.86 59.48 12.67
CA ALA A 28 23.91 58.71 13.48
C ALA A 28 22.85 58.00 12.62
N LEU A 29 22.52 58.50 11.42
CA LEU A 29 21.63 57.79 10.49
C LEU A 29 22.30 56.67 9.69
N THR A 30 23.63 56.66 9.58
CA THR A 30 24.37 55.60 8.85
C THR A 30 24.65 54.35 9.70
N LEU A 31 24.48 54.41 11.03
CA LEU A 31 24.55 53.26 11.92
C LEU A 31 23.19 52.61 12.25
N VAL A 32 22.08 53.20 11.77
CA VAL A 32 20.70 52.65 11.92
C VAL A 32 20.19 52.02 10.60
N LEU A 33 21.01 52.04 9.53
CA LEU A 33 20.68 51.47 8.22
C LEU A 33 21.59 50.29 7.82
N ILE A 34 22.26 49.65 8.79
CA ILE A 34 22.77 48.29 8.59
C ILE A 34 21.60 47.36 8.91
N PRO A 35 20.95 46.71 7.93
CA PRO A 35 20.04 45.63 8.25
C PRO A 35 20.88 44.57 8.97
N GLY A 36 20.70 44.45 10.28
CA GLY A 36 21.09 43.21 10.96
C GLY A 36 20.38 42.07 10.23
N PRO A 37 21.01 40.90 10.05
CA PRO A 37 20.33 39.76 9.47
C PRO A 37 19.08 39.51 10.31
N SER A 38 17.92 39.85 9.75
CA SER A 38 16.67 39.31 10.24
C SER A 38 16.71 37.87 9.79
N PHE A 39 17.07 36.98 10.72
CA PHE A 39 16.74 35.58 10.56
C PHE A 39 15.21 35.54 10.59
N ALA A 40 14.59 35.52 9.41
CA ALA A 40 13.28 34.93 9.30
C ALA A 40 13.43 33.50 9.83
N TYR A 41 12.86 33.24 11.01
CA TYR A 41 12.72 31.89 11.51
C TYR A 41 11.79 31.16 10.54
N ILE A 42 12.38 30.53 9.53
CA ILE A 42 11.69 29.56 8.70
C ILE A 42 11.66 28.30 9.54
N GLU A 43 10.54 28.10 10.22
CA GLU A 43 10.26 26.87 10.96
C GLU A 43 10.36 25.68 10.00
N ALA A 44 11.46 24.93 10.11
CA ALA A 44 11.73 23.82 9.21
C ALA A 44 10.71 22.69 9.45
N PRO A 45 10.14 22.09 8.40
CA PRO A 45 9.23 20.97 8.53
C PRO A 45 9.83 19.74 9.23
N PHE A 46 9.39 19.46 10.46
CA PHE A 46 9.80 18.25 11.18
C PHE A 46 8.99 17.04 10.71
N SER A 47 9.68 15.99 10.27
CA SER A 47 9.11 14.64 10.23
C SER A 47 9.02 14.06 11.64
N LEU A 48 8.20 13.02 11.83
CA LEU A 48 8.18 12.28 13.11
C LEU A 48 9.56 11.65 13.42
N GLY A 49 10.27 11.16 12.40
CA GLY A 49 11.61 10.60 12.56
C GLY A 49 12.60 11.60 13.13
N LYS A 50 12.58 12.84 12.61
CA LYS A 50 13.44 13.92 13.13
C LYS A 50 13.08 14.34 14.55
N LEU A 51 11.79 14.47 14.88
CA LEU A 51 11.35 14.77 16.25
C LEU A 51 11.85 13.72 17.24
N ILE A 52 11.77 12.43 16.88
CA ILE A 52 12.27 11.33 17.72
C ILE A 52 13.79 11.41 17.86
N ILE A 53 14.53 11.66 16.77
CA ILE A 53 16.00 11.75 16.79
C ILE A 53 16.48 12.90 17.70
N ASP A 54 15.89 14.08 17.54
CA ASP A 54 16.28 15.29 18.27
C ASP A 54 15.93 15.22 19.77
N SER A 55 15.01 14.33 20.14
CA SER A 55 14.63 14.10 21.54
C SER A 55 15.62 13.19 22.25
N THR A 56 16.09 13.58 23.44
CA THR A 56 16.89 12.69 24.30
C THR A 56 16.01 11.71 25.07
N ASN A 57 14.77 12.11 25.36
CA ASN A 57 13.78 11.30 26.04
C ASN A 57 12.43 11.39 25.33
N VAL A 58 11.71 10.26 25.27
CA VAL A 58 10.32 10.19 24.82
C VAL A 58 9.53 9.34 25.79
N LEU A 59 8.39 9.85 26.25
CA LEU A 59 7.68 9.35 27.41
C LEU A 59 6.20 9.22 27.10
N LEU A 60 5.58 8.11 27.48
CA LEU A 60 4.13 8.08 27.67
C LEU A 60 3.83 8.58 29.08
N VAL A 61 2.96 9.59 29.17
CA VAL A 61 2.52 10.17 30.44
C VAL A 61 1.01 10.16 30.53
N ARG A 62 0.49 10.28 31.75
CA ARG A 62 -0.95 10.36 32.03
C ARG A 62 -1.23 11.53 32.95
N VAL A 63 -2.29 12.27 32.70
CA VAL A 63 -2.74 13.35 33.57
C VAL A 63 -3.11 12.74 34.93
N GLU A 64 -2.43 13.19 35.97
CA GLU A 64 -2.70 12.83 37.37
C GLU A 64 -3.66 13.83 38.01
N SER A 65 -3.44 15.13 37.78
CA SER A 65 -4.33 16.18 38.27
C SER A 65 -4.20 17.46 37.43
N VAL A 66 -5.21 18.33 37.52
CA VAL A 66 -5.26 19.60 36.79
C VAL A 66 -5.74 20.71 37.72
N ASP A 67 -4.94 21.77 37.85
CA ASP A 67 -5.31 23.00 38.53
C ASP A 67 -5.69 24.03 37.46
N LYS A 68 -7.00 24.20 37.25
CA LYS A 68 -7.53 25.12 36.23
C LYS A 68 -7.33 26.58 36.60
N GLU A 69 -7.18 26.93 37.88
CA GLU A 69 -6.93 28.31 38.29
C GLU A 69 -5.51 28.73 37.93
N LYS A 70 -4.54 27.85 38.17
CA LYS A 70 -3.11 28.07 37.86
C LYS A 70 -2.70 27.65 36.45
N ASN A 71 -3.59 27.01 35.69
CA ASN A 71 -3.32 26.38 34.37
C ASN A 71 -2.15 25.40 34.44
N LEU A 72 -2.15 24.59 35.49
CA LEU A 72 -1.13 23.60 35.75
C LEU A 72 -1.71 22.23 35.47
N ILE A 73 -1.03 21.46 34.62
CA ILE A 73 -1.29 20.05 34.43
C ILE A 73 -0.16 19.28 35.10
N VAL A 74 -0.53 18.35 35.97
CA VAL A 74 0.40 17.41 36.61
C VAL A 74 0.23 16.07 35.93
N TYR A 75 1.30 15.60 35.31
CA TYR A 75 1.38 14.31 34.66
C TYR A 75 2.16 13.34 35.52
N ARG A 76 1.77 12.07 35.46
CA ARG A 76 2.53 10.93 35.96
C ARG A 76 3.10 10.13 34.80
N LYS A 77 4.39 9.78 34.88
CA LYS A 77 5.06 8.92 33.91
C LYS A 77 4.41 7.54 33.90
N VAL A 78 4.12 7.04 32.70
CA VAL A 78 3.61 5.67 32.47
C VAL A 78 4.74 4.79 31.95
N GLN A 79 5.50 5.28 30.97
CA GLN A 79 6.57 4.52 30.33
C GLN A 79 7.64 5.45 29.75
N ASP A 80 8.91 5.11 29.94
CA ASP A 80 10.01 5.63 29.12
C ASP A 80 10.09 4.81 27.82
N ILE A 81 9.91 5.49 26.67
CA ILE A 81 9.94 4.86 25.34
C ILE A 81 11.34 5.05 24.72
N LYS A 82 11.93 6.23 24.89
CA LYS A 82 13.31 6.57 24.54
C LYS A 82 13.97 7.25 25.73
N GLY A 83 15.22 6.89 26.02
CA GLY A 83 15.96 7.47 27.13
C GLY A 83 15.39 7.08 28.50
N THR A 84 15.67 7.88 29.51
CA THR A 84 15.14 7.68 30.88
C THR A 84 14.94 9.03 31.53
N HIS A 85 13.68 9.41 31.78
CA HIS A 85 13.37 10.64 32.49
C HIS A 85 13.54 10.45 34.01
N PRO A 86 14.23 11.38 34.71
CA PRO A 86 14.68 11.17 36.09
C PRO A 86 13.58 11.21 37.16
N GLY A 87 12.33 11.53 36.80
CA GLY A 87 11.21 11.59 37.75
C GLY A 87 9.95 10.90 37.24
N ASP A 88 8.99 10.68 38.15
CA ASP A 88 7.69 10.11 37.81
C ASP A 88 6.59 11.16 37.70
N VAL A 89 6.85 12.40 38.10
CA VAL A 89 5.88 13.50 38.08
C VAL A 89 6.43 14.64 37.22
N ILE A 90 5.67 15.05 36.23
CA ILE A 90 6.01 16.12 35.29
C ILE A 90 4.93 17.19 35.37
N LYS A 91 5.33 18.45 35.57
CA LYS A 91 4.40 19.59 35.73
C LYS A 91 4.52 20.52 34.54
N HIS A 92 3.39 20.79 33.87
CA HIS A 92 3.32 21.72 32.75
C HIS A 92 2.45 22.92 33.12
N ASN A 93 2.99 24.13 33.01
CA ASN A 93 2.24 25.37 33.09
C ASN A 93 1.86 25.81 31.66
N ILE A 94 0.56 25.86 31.38
CA ILE A 94 0.03 26.12 30.03
C ILE A 94 -0.06 27.64 29.74
N GLY A 95 0.15 28.50 30.74
CA GLY A 95 0.16 29.95 30.58
C GLY A 95 -1.20 30.57 30.21
N ARG A 96 -1.33 31.89 30.40
CA ARG A 96 -2.52 32.67 29.99
C ARG A 96 -2.20 33.99 29.28
N GLY A 97 -1.04 34.60 29.58
CA GLY A 97 -0.69 35.93 29.11
C GLY A 97 -0.02 35.90 27.74
N GLY A 98 -0.59 36.63 26.77
CA GLY A 98 0.01 36.80 25.44
C GLY A 98 -0.40 35.76 24.39
N PHE A 99 -1.07 34.67 24.78
CA PHE A 99 -1.52 33.63 23.85
C PHE A 99 -2.96 33.84 23.38
N HIS A 100 -3.25 33.44 22.14
CA HIS A 100 -4.62 33.39 21.69
C HIS A 100 -5.41 32.33 22.51
N PRO A 101 -6.66 32.60 22.94
CA PRO A 101 -7.49 31.65 23.68
C PRO A 101 -7.50 30.20 23.16
N ARG A 102 -7.56 30.00 21.83
CA ARG A 102 -7.53 28.68 21.17
C ARG A 102 -6.23 27.89 21.37
N GLU A 103 -5.14 28.51 21.83
CA GLU A 103 -3.89 27.80 22.05
C GLU A 103 -3.87 27.08 23.40
N TRP A 104 -4.28 27.75 24.48
CA TRP A 104 -4.22 27.20 25.83
C TRP A 104 -5.55 26.57 26.29
N GLN A 105 -6.70 27.11 25.86
CA GLN A 105 -8.00 26.62 26.33
C GLN A 105 -8.28 25.19 25.85
N ASN A 106 -7.82 24.83 24.65
CA ASN A 106 -7.98 23.48 24.12
C ASN A 106 -7.20 22.45 24.94
N ILE A 107 -5.98 22.81 25.35
CA ILE A 107 -5.15 21.96 26.23
C ILE A 107 -5.83 21.80 27.58
N MET A 108 -6.30 22.90 28.18
CA MET A 108 -6.96 22.86 29.50
C MET A 108 -8.35 22.21 29.48
N ALA A 109 -9.04 22.22 28.34
CA ALA A 109 -10.31 21.53 28.15
C ALA A 109 -10.11 20.02 27.96
N TRP A 110 -9.03 19.61 27.29
CA TRP A 110 -8.65 18.21 27.13
C TRP A 110 -8.15 17.60 28.44
N ALA A 111 -7.43 18.38 29.26
CA ALA A 111 -6.75 17.87 30.44
C ALA A 111 -7.73 17.43 31.54
N GLU A 112 -7.88 16.11 31.68
CA GLU A 112 -8.65 15.44 32.72
C GLU A 112 -7.86 14.25 33.29
N PRO A 113 -7.96 13.94 34.60
CA PRO A 113 -7.27 12.79 35.18
C PRO A 113 -7.54 11.50 34.39
N GLY A 114 -6.47 10.78 34.04
CA GLY A 114 -6.54 9.56 33.24
C GLY A 114 -6.15 9.73 31.77
N GLN A 115 -6.28 10.93 31.19
CA GLN A 115 -5.91 11.21 29.80
C GLN A 115 -4.41 10.97 29.58
N GLN A 116 -4.03 10.35 28.45
CA GLN A 116 -2.62 10.09 28.12
C GLN A 116 -2.07 11.08 27.09
N ALA A 117 -0.76 11.30 27.14
CA ALA A 117 -0.03 12.16 26.23
C ALA A 117 1.36 11.59 25.98
N VAL A 118 1.99 11.95 24.85
CA VAL A 118 3.39 11.60 24.58
C VAL A 118 4.24 12.85 24.68
N PHE A 119 5.24 12.81 25.55
CA PHE A 119 6.16 13.92 25.79
C PHE A 119 7.53 13.62 25.19
N PHE A 120 7.95 14.45 24.24
CA PHE A 120 9.25 14.43 23.57
C PHE A 120 10.09 15.55 24.15
N HIS A 121 11.27 15.29 24.71
CA HIS A 121 12.12 16.37 25.18
C HIS A 121 13.62 16.07 25.06
N ASN A 122 14.40 17.14 24.94
CA ASN A 122 15.87 17.07 24.95
C ASN A 122 16.48 17.47 26.30
N GLY A 123 15.66 17.90 27.26
CA GLY A 123 16.05 18.35 28.60
C GLY A 123 16.02 19.86 28.79
N GLY A 124 16.01 20.65 27.70
CA GLY A 124 15.82 22.10 27.74
C GLY A 124 14.50 22.55 27.10
N ALA A 125 14.06 21.85 26.06
CA ALA A 125 12.79 22.05 25.37
C ALA A 125 12.10 20.71 25.12
N GLY A 126 10.79 20.76 24.88
CA GLY A 126 10.02 19.57 24.51
C GLY A 126 8.72 19.87 23.81
N GLU A 127 8.23 18.85 23.11
CA GLU A 127 6.96 18.84 22.40
C GLU A 127 6.02 17.85 23.07
N MET A 128 4.78 18.26 23.31
CA MET A 128 3.74 17.40 23.86
C MET A 128 2.68 17.12 22.81
N CYS A 129 2.41 15.84 22.56
CA CYS A 129 1.27 15.39 21.76
C CYS A 129 0.08 15.03 22.67
N ILE A 130 -1.03 15.73 22.48
CA ILE A 130 -2.31 15.50 23.15
C ILE A 130 -3.42 15.35 22.11
N GLN A 131 -3.69 14.11 21.72
CA GLN A 131 -4.60 13.80 20.61
C GLN A 131 -4.14 14.52 19.31
N ASN A 132 -5.08 15.07 18.55
CA ASN A 132 -4.82 15.90 17.37
C ASN A 132 -4.39 17.32 17.74
N TYR A 133 -3.58 17.49 18.78
CA TYR A 133 -3.05 18.77 19.18
C TYR A 133 -1.65 18.62 19.74
N TRP A 134 -0.81 19.61 19.46
CA TRP A 134 0.58 19.64 19.90
C TRP A 134 0.87 20.97 20.56
N TYR A 135 1.77 20.99 21.53
CA TYR A 135 2.26 22.23 22.13
C TYR A 135 3.71 22.08 22.61
N GLN A 136 4.45 23.18 22.48
CA GLN A 136 5.84 23.25 22.88
C GLN A 136 5.98 23.77 24.31
N VAL A 137 6.97 23.24 25.03
CA VAL A 137 7.34 23.65 26.39
C VAL A 137 8.84 23.81 26.57
N TYR A 138 9.24 24.65 27.52
CA TYR A 138 10.62 24.85 27.96
C TYR A 138 10.82 24.47 29.42
N ALA A 139 11.99 23.91 29.73
CA ALA A 139 12.34 23.50 31.08
C ALA A 139 12.53 24.70 32.02
N GLY A 140 12.11 24.52 33.28
CA GLY A 140 12.22 25.50 34.36
C GLY A 140 11.92 24.80 35.69
N GLU A 141 11.44 25.54 36.70
CA GLU A 141 10.88 24.91 37.90
C GLU A 141 9.74 23.95 37.52
N TRP A 142 8.87 24.40 36.61
CA TRP A 142 7.90 23.59 35.86
C TRP A 142 8.18 23.77 34.35
N TRP A 143 7.67 22.86 33.51
CA TRP A 143 7.71 23.00 32.07
C TRP A 143 6.72 24.08 31.63
N GLY A 144 7.21 25.21 31.12
CA GLY A 144 6.37 26.33 30.69
C GLY A 144 6.02 26.24 29.22
N MET A 145 4.74 26.29 28.87
CA MET A 145 4.29 26.33 27.47
C MET A 145 4.73 27.63 26.79
N SER A 146 5.24 27.50 25.57
CA SER A 146 5.57 28.63 24.70
C SER A 146 4.48 28.94 23.69
N HIS A 147 3.88 27.93 23.05
CA HIS A 147 2.82 28.10 22.03
C HIS A 147 2.19 26.75 21.66
N GLY A 148 1.04 26.80 21.00
CA GLY A 148 0.49 25.61 20.33
C GLY A 148 1.25 25.31 19.05
N GLU A 149 1.54 24.04 18.77
CA GLU A 149 2.43 23.61 17.69
C GLU A 149 1.65 22.89 16.56
N PRO A 150 0.78 23.59 15.81
CA PRO A 150 -0.11 22.96 14.82
C PRO A 150 0.64 22.27 13.69
N TYR A 151 1.89 22.65 13.41
CA TYR A 151 2.64 22.07 12.32
C TYR A 151 3.08 20.64 12.60
N LEU A 152 3.20 20.21 13.86
CA LEU A 152 3.48 18.81 14.19
C LEU A 152 2.30 17.89 13.83
N LEU A 153 1.12 18.43 13.51
CA LEU A 153 0.03 17.63 12.92
C LEU A 153 0.38 17.08 11.54
N ARG A 154 1.36 17.64 10.83
CA ARG A 154 1.90 17.05 9.59
C ARG A 154 2.84 15.87 9.85
N SER A 155 3.32 15.73 11.08
CA SER A 155 4.20 14.65 11.54
C SER A 155 3.39 13.50 12.14
N PHE A 156 2.32 13.82 12.88
CA PHE A 156 1.35 12.87 13.40
C PHE A 156 0.07 13.58 13.87
N ALA A 157 -1.09 13.05 13.45
CA ALA A 157 -2.43 13.48 13.86
C ALA A 157 -3.26 12.26 14.28
N GLY A 158 -3.14 11.84 15.54
CA GLY A 158 -3.93 10.75 16.11
C GLY A 158 -3.81 10.63 17.63
N LYS A 159 -4.16 9.46 18.15
CA LYS A 159 -4.14 9.14 19.59
C LYS A 159 -2.71 9.00 20.15
N PRO A 160 -2.39 9.57 21.34
CA PRO A 160 -1.07 9.46 21.95
C PRO A 160 -0.61 8.02 22.24
N GLU A 161 -1.53 7.11 22.55
CA GLU A 161 -1.22 5.71 22.83
C GLU A 161 -0.70 5.00 21.56
N LYS A 162 -1.30 5.34 20.41
CA LYS A 162 -0.85 4.85 19.12
C LYS A 162 0.51 5.46 18.76
N LEU A 163 0.68 6.77 18.99
CA LEU A 163 1.96 7.43 18.80
C LEU A 163 3.07 6.77 19.63
N ALA A 164 2.82 6.44 20.89
CA ALA A 164 3.79 5.75 21.74
C ALA A 164 4.25 4.41 21.15
N THR A 165 3.29 3.62 20.64
CA THR A 165 3.58 2.34 19.97
C THR A 165 4.39 2.53 18.70
N ILE A 166 4.03 3.51 17.87
CA ILE A 166 4.76 3.86 16.65
C ILE A 166 6.19 4.28 16.99
N VAL A 167 6.38 5.17 17.97
CA VAL A 167 7.70 5.64 18.37
C VAL A 167 8.59 4.47 18.80
N ALA A 168 8.05 3.53 19.59
CA ALA A 168 8.78 2.33 19.98
C ALA A 168 9.22 1.48 18.77
N ALA A 169 8.32 1.28 17.79
CA ALA A 169 8.62 0.56 16.55
C ALA A 169 9.72 1.28 15.73
N LEU A 170 9.65 2.61 15.61
CA LEU A 170 10.66 3.39 14.89
C LEU A 170 12.04 3.29 15.57
N ILE A 171 12.08 3.32 16.91
CA ILE A 171 13.33 3.11 17.68
C ILE A 171 13.89 1.70 17.48
N ALA A 172 13.02 0.70 17.31
CA ALA A 172 13.42 -0.66 16.94
C ALA A 172 13.87 -0.80 15.48
N GLY A 173 13.93 0.29 14.71
CA GLY A 173 14.40 0.32 13.33
C GLY A 173 13.34 -0.01 12.28
N GLN A 174 12.06 -0.12 12.69
CA GLN A 174 10.95 -0.39 11.79
C GLN A 174 10.48 0.89 11.09
N GLU A 175 9.81 0.73 9.95
CA GLU A 175 9.03 1.80 9.32
C GLU A 175 7.57 1.70 9.77
N ALA A 176 6.85 2.82 9.77
CA ALA A 176 5.42 2.84 10.08
C ALA A 176 4.67 3.75 9.10
N ILE A 177 3.34 3.64 9.10
CA ILE A 177 2.44 4.53 8.37
C ILE A 177 1.59 5.25 9.42
N VAL A 178 1.54 6.58 9.34
CA VAL A 178 0.84 7.39 10.33
C VAL A 178 -0.14 8.37 9.70
N PRO A 179 -1.25 8.69 10.38
CA PRO A 179 -2.10 9.79 9.97
C PRO A 179 -1.36 11.12 10.19
N CYS A 180 -1.41 11.98 9.18
CA CYS A 180 -0.88 13.34 9.19
C CYS A 180 -1.91 14.28 8.57
N MET A 181 -1.96 15.53 8.99
CA MET A 181 -2.73 16.55 8.29
C MET A 181 -1.92 17.14 7.14
N VAL A 182 -2.58 17.47 6.04
CA VAL A 182 -1.96 18.14 4.89
C VAL A 182 -1.45 19.51 5.31
N ASP A 183 -0.16 19.71 5.10
CA ASP A 183 0.48 21.01 5.25
C ASP A 183 0.23 21.88 4.00
N GLY A 184 -0.25 23.10 4.20
CA GLY A 184 -0.63 24.03 3.13
C GLY A 184 -1.40 25.26 3.61
N ASP A 185 -2.15 25.12 4.71
CA ASP A 185 -2.77 26.25 5.42
C ASP A 185 -2.61 26.07 6.94
N LYS A 186 -1.84 26.97 7.57
CA LYS A 186 -1.62 26.97 9.02
C LYS A 186 -2.93 27.11 9.80
N ASN A 187 -3.92 27.85 9.28
CA ASN A 187 -5.21 27.99 9.95
C ASN A 187 -5.99 26.68 9.93
N ALA A 188 -5.98 25.94 8.81
CA ALA A 188 -6.61 24.63 8.72
C ALA A 188 -5.98 23.61 9.68
N LEU A 189 -4.65 23.63 9.86
CA LEU A 189 -3.96 22.83 10.88
C LEU A 189 -4.36 23.24 12.31
N GLN A 190 -4.34 24.55 12.61
CA GLN A 190 -4.73 25.08 13.92
C GLN A 190 -6.19 24.71 14.30
N LEU A 191 -7.09 24.78 13.31
CA LEU A 191 -8.50 24.45 13.44
C LEU A 191 -8.78 22.94 13.32
N ARG A 192 -7.76 22.12 13.00
CA ARG A 192 -7.89 20.66 12.78
C ARG A 192 -8.91 20.31 11.69
N THR A 193 -9.03 21.17 10.68
CA THR A 193 -9.93 21.00 9.53
C THR A 193 -9.19 20.61 8.25
N ALA A 194 -7.85 20.60 8.28
CA ALA A 194 -7.03 20.12 7.18
C ALA A 194 -7.33 18.64 6.88
N LYS A 195 -7.23 18.27 5.60
CA LYS A 195 -7.39 16.87 5.17
C LYS A 195 -6.35 15.99 5.85
N ILE A 196 -6.77 14.77 6.21
CA ILE A 196 -5.86 13.75 6.72
C ILE A 196 -5.32 12.91 5.56
N GLN A 197 -4.01 12.73 5.56
CA GLN A 197 -3.24 11.87 4.67
C GLN A 197 -2.46 10.85 5.52
N ARG A 198 -2.10 9.73 4.91
CA ARG A 198 -1.26 8.69 5.51
C ARG A 198 0.15 8.84 4.98
N MET A 199 1.10 8.91 5.88
CA MET A 199 2.50 9.16 5.57
C MET A 199 3.37 8.02 6.09
N LYS A 200 4.30 7.52 5.26
CA LYS A 200 5.39 6.65 5.71
C LYS A 200 6.31 7.46 6.62
N VAL A 201 6.70 6.86 7.74
CA VAL A 201 7.64 7.44 8.71
C VAL A 201 8.70 6.42 9.11
N SER A 202 9.93 6.88 9.28
CA SER A 202 11.02 6.11 9.84
C SER A 202 12.09 7.03 10.39
N LEU A 203 13.05 6.50 11.16
CA LEU A 203 14.21 7.30 11.61
C LEU A 203 15.13 7.75 10.46
N LYS A 204 14.98 7.16 9.26
CA LYS A 204 15.71 7.57 8.05
C LYS A 204 15.04 8.75 7.34
N LEU A 205 13.75 8.96 7.56
CA LEU A 205 12.96 10.05 6.97
C LEU A 205 12.94 11.22 7.95
N GLN A 206 13.89 12.16 7.78
CA GLN A 206 14.07 13.28 8.70
C GLN A 206 13.46 14.59 8.19
N ASP A 207 13.26 14.72 6.89
CA ASP A 207 12.52 15.80 6.25
C ASP A 207 11.05 15.43 6.04
N TYR A 208 10.15 16.41 6.12
CA TYR A 208 8.76 16.21 5.70
C TYR A 208 8.65 16.32 4.17
N ASN A 209 8.29 15.21 3.50
CA ASN A 209 8.12 15.16 2.06
C ASN A 209 6.80 14.46 1.67
N PRO A 210 5.70 15.22 1.45
CA PRO A 210 4.39 14.66 1.12
C PRO A 210 4.28 14.08 -0.29
N GLN A 211 5.31 14.17 -1.13
CA GLN A 211 5.31 13.48 -2.42
C GLN A 211 6.00 12.11 -2.33
N ARG A 212 7.10 12.04 -1.58
CA ARG A 212 7.87 10.81 -1.36
C ARG A 212 7.17 9.86 -0.39
N ASP A 213 6.64 10.40 0.70
CA ASP A 213 6.20 9.60 1.84
C ASP A 213 4.69 9.36 1.87
N PHE A 214 3.94 9.89 0.89
CA PHE A 214 2.48 9.72 0.84
C PHE A 214 2.08 8.28 0.51
N VAL A 215 1.16 7.76 1.31
CA VAL A 215 0.62 6.40 1.17
C VAL A 215 -0.83 6.43 0.72
N GLY A 216 -1.64 7.36 1.25
CA GLY A 216 -3.06 7.42 0.95
C GLY A 216 -3.79 8.55 1.69
N TRP A 217 -5.08 8.70 1.42
CA TRP A 217 -5.94 9.67 2.09
C TRP A 217 -6.68 9.02 3.26
N GLY A 218 -7.01 9.79 4.31
CA GLY A 218 -7.82 9.34 5.45
C GLY A 218 -7.04 9.21 6.77
N GLY A 219 -7.76 9.36 7.89
CA GLY A 219 -7.26 9.07 9.23
C GLY A 219 -7.68 7.68 9.71
N GLU A 220 -7.04 7.18 10.76
CA GLU A 220 -7.29 5.84 11.30
C GLU A 220 -8.44 5.77 12.34
N GLU A 221 -9.50 6.56 12.19
CA GLU A 221 -10.61 6.51 13.14
C GLU A 221 -11.96 6.44 12.43
N PHE A 222 -12.67 5.34 12.68
CA PHE A 222 -14.10 5.25 12.50
C PHE A 222 -14.76 6.38 13.31
N GLY A 223 -15.30 7.37 12.62
CA GLY A 223 -15.99 8.50 13.23
C GLY A 223 -17.48 8.22 13.37
N PRO A 224 -18.16 8.74 14.39
CA PRO A 224 -19.61 8.57 14.52
C PRO A 224 -20.32 9.23 13.34
N ILE A 225 -21.43 8.63 12.89
CA ILE A 225 -22.24 9.15 11.79
C ILE A 225 -23.63 9.58 12.26
N GLN A 226 -24.07 10.76 11.81
CA GLN A 226 -25.41 11.28 12.06
C GLN A 226 -26.26 11.21 10.79
N GLY A 227 -27.57 11.01 10.94
CA GLY A 227 -28.51 10.97 9.81
C GLY A 227 -28.62 9.62 9.10
N MET A 228 -27.81 8.64 9.49
CA MET A 228 -27.84 7.27 8.95
C MET A 228 -28.11 6.27 10.07
N PRO A 229 -29.37 6.11 10.52
CA PRO A 229 -29.70 5.33 11.72
C PRO A 229 -29.37 3.84 11.63
N GLY A 230 -29.07 3.30 10.45
CA GLY A 230 -28.60 1.91 10.32
C GLY A 230 -27.14 1.71 10.74
N PHE A 231 -26.40 2.79 11.00
CA PHE A 231 -24.96 2.76 11.20
C PHE A 231 -24.53 3.62 12.39
N THR A 232 -23.50 3.17 13.09
CA THR A 232 -22.92 3.92 14.23
C THR A 232 -21.73 4.77 13.81
N HIS A 233 -20.90 4.24 12.91
CA HIS A 233 -19.65 4.87 12.51
C HIS A 233 -19.37 4.73 11.02
N THR A 234 -18.49 5.56 10.49
CA THR A 234 -17.96 5.45 9.13
C THR A 234 -16.48 5.79 9.09
N SER A 235 -15.78 5.23 8.11
CA SER A 235 -14.43 5.64 7.74
C SER A 235 -14.33 5.78 6.22
N SER A 236 -13.58 6.79 5.77
CA SER A 236 -13.22 6.93 4.35
C SER A 236 -12.15 5.90 3.98
N LEU A 237 -12.24 5.38 2.77
CA LEU A 237 -11.32 4.39 2.20
C LEU A 237 -10.50 5.00 1.08
N THR A 238 -9.40 4.32 0.74
CA THR A 238 -8.59 4.63 -0.44
C THR A 238 -9.44 4.68 -1.70
N ARG A 239 -9.21 5.70 -2.54
CA ARG A 239 -9.86 5.82 -3.86
C ARG A 239 -9.15 4.97 -4.90
N VAL A 240 -9.93 4.28 -5.71
CA VAL A 240 -9.46 3.43 -6.83
C VAL A 240 -9.95 3.92 -8.20
N ASP A 241 -10.25 5.22 -8.31
CA ASP A 241 -10.83 5.83 -9.50
C ASP A 241 -9.78 6.51 -10.42
N PRO A 242 -10.12 6.85 -11.69
CA PRO A 242 -11.41 6.70 -12.37
C PRO A 242 -11.83 5.24 -12.58
N GLY A 243 -13.13 5.01 -12.78
CA GLY A 243 -13.65 3.67 -13.08
C GLY A 243 -13.57 2.72 -11.89
N ALA A 244 -13.99 3.16 -10.70
CA ALA A 244 -14.21 2.28 -9.57
C ALA A 244 -15.04 1.06 -10.01
N GLY A 245 -14.55 -0.12 -9.67
CA GLY A 245 -15.16 -1.41 -9.98
C GLY A 245 -15.92 -1.92 -8.76
N GLY A 246 -15.44 -3.02 -8.18
CA GLY A 246 -16.08 -3.74 -7.09
C GLY A 246 -15.30 -3.73 -5.77
N VAL A 247 -15.77 -4.56 -4.86
CA VAL A 247 -15.14 -4.88 -3.58
C VAL A 247 -15.10 -6.40 -3.48
N ALA A 248 -13.94 -6.99 -3.18
CA ALA A 248 -13.77 -8.42 -2.99
C ALA A 248 -13.35 -8.69 -1.52
N PRO A 249 -14.29 -9.01 -0.62
CA PRO A 249 -13.98 -9.30 0.78
C PRO A 249 -13.36 -10.70 0.94
N ALA A 250 -12.42 -10.83 1.88
CA ALA A 250 -11.76 -12.08 2.25
C ALA A 250 -11.03 -11.89 3.59
N ASP A 251 -10.87 -12.94 4.39
CA ASP A 251 -9.89 -12.97 5.50
C ASP A 251 -8.58 -13.52 4.94
N PHE A 252 -7.74 -12.65 4.37
CA PHE A 252 -6.58 -13.12 3.60
C PHE A 252 -5.36 -13.39 4.50
N ASP A 253 -5.32 -12.82 5.70
CA ASP A 253 -4.23 -13.06 6.66
C ASP A 253 -4.55 -14.17 7.68
N GLY A 254 -5.80 -14.66 7.70
CA GLY A 254 -6.24 -15.76 8.53
C GLY A 254 -6.43 -15.38 10.00
N ASP A 255 -6.57 -14.08 10.31
CA ASP A 255 -6.73 -13.60 11.69
C ASP A 255 -8.18 -13.67 12.21
N GLY A 256 -9.11 -14.10 11.34
CA GLY A 256 -10.52 -14.23 11.63
C GLY A 256 -11.29 -12.92 11.55
N LYS A 257 -10.69 -11.84 11.03
CA LYS A 257 -11.37 -10.58 10.70
C LYS A 257 -11.48 -10.46 9.18
N MET A 258 -12.58 -9.87 8.72
CA MET A 258 -12.77 -9.66 7.29
C MET A 258 -11.90 -8.49 6.80
N ASP A 259 -11.03 -8.79 5.84
CA ASP A 259 -10.32 -7.83 4.99
C ASP A 259 -11.07 -7.66 3.65
N PHE A 260 -10.52 -6.82 2.76
CA PHE A 260 -11.08 -6.68 1.41
C PHE A 260 -10.12 -6.04 0.41
N CYS A 261 -10.34 -6.34 -0.87
CA CYS A 261 -9.71 -5.67 -2.01
C CYS A 261 -10.70 -4.71 -2.68
N LEU A 262 -10.30 -3.45 -2.84
CA LEU A 262 -10.95 -2.48 -3.73
C LEU A 262 -10.25 -2.49 -5.07
N PHE A 263 -11.00 -2.50 -6.17
CA PHE A 263 -10.43 -2.41 -7.52
C PHE A 263 -11.17 -1.38 -8.37
N GLY A 264 -10.43 -0.79 -9.30
CA GLY A 264 -10.94 0.08 -10.34
C GLY A 264 -9.95 0.19 -11.50
N ALA A 265 -10.31 0.96 -12.53
CA ALA A 265 -9.56 0.97 -13.79
C ALA A 265 -8.10 1.47 -13.66
N SER A 266 -7.78 2.25 -12.62
CA SER A 266 -6.44 2.82 -12.42
C SER A 266 -5.67 2.20 -11.24
N ARG A 267 -6.36 1.61 -10.26
CA ARG A 267 -5.75 1.18 -9.00
C ARG A 267 -6.46 -0.03 -8.40
N VAL A 268 -5.67 -0.82 -7.69
CA VAL A 268 -6.12 -1.87 -6.78
C VAL A 268 -5.58 -1.52 -5.39
N ALA A 269 -6.39 -1.68 -4.36
CA ALA A 269 -6.02 -1.45 -2.96
C ALA A 269 -6.50 -2.63 -2.11
N VAL A 270 -5.55 -3.40 -1.57
CA VAL A 270 -5.83 -4.48 -0.61
C VAL A 270 -5.78 -3.88 0.79
N LEU A 271 -6.83 -4.05 1.56
CA LEU A 271 -7.03 -3.40 2.85
C LEU A 271 -7.19 -4.44 3.95
N GLN A 272 -6.17 -4.57 4.79
CA GLN A 272 -6.12 -5.42 5.98
C GLN A 272 -6.84 -4.76 7.16
N ASN A 273 -7.61 -5.54 7.90
CA ASN A 273 -8.39 -5.15 9.06
C ASN A 273 -7.57 -5.27 10.36
N GLY A 274 -7.08 -4.13 10.87
CA GLY A 274 -6.41 -4.04 12.16
C GLY A 274 -7.36 -4.01 13.38
N GLY A 275 -8.66 -4.25 13.19
CA GLY A 275 -9.72 -4.15 14.20
C GLY A 275 -10.27 -2.74 14.36
N SER A 276 -9.43 -1.75 14.66
CA SER A 276 -9.84 -0.33 14.74
C SER A 276 -9.27 0.54 13.61
N SER A 277 -8.54 -0.07 12.67
CA SER A 277 -7.85 0.63 11.58
C SER A 277 -7.77 -0.25 10.34
N LEU A 278 -7.53 0.37 9.19
CA LEU A 278 -7.31 -0.31 7.92
C LEU A 278 -5.88 -0.07 7.42
N ASN A 279 -5.15 -1.14 7.13
CA ASN A 279 -3.81 -1.07 6.57
C ASN A 279 -3.85 -1.42 5.09
N GLU A 280 -3.28 -0.57 4.25
CA GLU A 280 -3.18 -0.90 2.83
C GLU A 280 -1.94 -1.78 2.62
N VAL A 281 -2.15 -2.94 2.00
CA VAL A 281 -1.12 -3.91 1.66
C VAL A 281 -0.61 -3.61 0.26
N ALA A 282 0.70 -3.47 0.13
CA ALA A 282 1.34 -3.18 -1.15
C ALA A 282 1.31 -4.40 -2.06
N LEU A 283 0.78 -4.22 -3.27
CA LEU A 283 0.91 -5.18 -4.37
C LEU A 283 1.96 -4.67 -5.37
N PRO A 284 2.83 -5.53 -5.93
CA PRO A 284 3.77 -5.16 -6.99
C PRO A 284 3.04 -5.03 -8.35
N ILE A 285 2.06 -4.12 -8.42
CA ILE A 285 1.23 -3.86 -9.61
C ILE A 285 1.23 -2.35 -9.93
N GLY A 286 1.38 -2.03 -11.22
CA GLY A 286 1.39 -0.64 -11.71
C GLY A 286 0.11 -0.23 -12.46
N THR A 287 -0.97 -0.99 -12.33
CA THR A 287 -2.23 -0.78 -13.08
C THR A 287 -3.45 -1.15 -12.23
N GLY A 288 -4.64 -0.79 -12.72
CA GLY A 288 -5.92 -1.17 -12.12
C GLY A 288 -6.40 -2.56 -12.54
N ALA A 289 -7.61 -2.90 -12.11
CA ALA A 289 -8.27 -4.16 -12.45
C ALA A 289 -9.77 -3.97 -12.72
N HIS A 290 -10.33 -4.86 -13.54
CA HIS A 290 -11.75 -4.97 -13.85
C HIS A 290 -12.48 -5.96 -12.95
N ALA A 291 -11.76 -6.92 -12.35
CA ALA A 291 -12.27 -7.88 -11.39
C ALA A 291 -11.17 -8.28 -10.40
N ALA A 292 -11.57 -8.69 -9.20
CA ALA A 292 -10.72 -9.28 -8.18
C ALA A 292 -11.46 -10.47 -7.55
N ALA A 293 -10.77 -11.59 -7.35
CA ALA A 293 -11.32 -12.80 -6.76
C ALA A 293 -10.27 -13.51 -5.91
N TRP A 294 -10.70 -14.11 -4.80
CA TRP A 294 -9.84 -14.80 -3.83
C TRP A 294 -10.06 -16.31 -3.88
N ALA A 295 -8.98 -17.09 -3.86
CA ALA A 295 -9.02 -18.53 -3.63
C ALA A 295 -7.65 -19.03 -3.17
N ASP A 296 -7.61 -20.12 -2.44
CA ASP A 296 -6.38 -20.86 -2.12
C ASP A 296 -6.08 -21.82 -3.28
N TYR A 297 -5.22 -21.41 -4.22
CA TYR A 297 -5.01 -22.20 -5.45
C TYR A 297 -4.00 -23.33 -5.26
N ASP A 298 -3.09 -23.23 -4.31
CA ASP A 298 -2.05 -24.24 -4.09
C ASP A 298 -2.31 -25.14 -2.88
N GLY A 299 -3.36 -24.85 -2.10
CA GLY A 299 -3.81 -25.63 -0.96
C GLY A 299 -2.99 -25.38 0.30
N ASP A 300 -2.32 -24.22 0.42
CA ASP A 300 -1.51 -23.87 1.59
C ASP A 300 -2.34 -23.30 2.76
N GLY A 301 -3.65 -23.09 2.54
CA GLY A 301 -4.60 -22.56 3.52
C GLY A 301 -4.68 -21.03 3.54
N LYS A 302 -3.96 -20.32 2.68
CA LYS A 302 -4.02 -18.86 2.55
C LYS A 302 -4.71 -18.49 1.26
N LEU A 303 -5.48 -17.39 1.30
CA LEU A 303 -6.17 -16.92 0.11
C LEU A 303 -5.22 -16.12 -0.79
N ASP A 304 -5.14 -16.53 -2.05
CA ASP A 304 -4.41 -15.85 -3.12
C ASP A 304 -5.34 -14.94 -3.92
N LEU A 305 -4.77 -13.90 -4.54
CA LEU A 305 -5.54 -12.89 -5.26
C LEU A 305 -5.38 -13.02 -6.77
N LEU A 306 -6.49 -13.26 -7.46
CA LEU A 306 -6.60 -13.18 -8.91
C LEU A 306 -7.22 -11.85 -9.33
N LEU A 307 -6.58 -11.16 -10.27
CA LEU A 307 -7.08 -9.91 -10.87
C LEU A 307 -7.25 -10.06 -12.39
N ALA A 308 -8.36 -9.55 -12.91
CA ALA A 308 -8.50 -9.27 -14.35
C ALA A 308 -7.96 -7.86 -14.64
N THR A 309 -6.81 -7.73 -15.31
CA THR A 309 -6.24 -6.41 -15.66
C THR A 309 -6.32 -6.15 -17.16
N PRO A 310 -6.24 -4.87 -17.60
CA PRO A 310 -6.18 -4.54 -19.03
C PRO A 310 -5.00 -5.19 -19.77
N LEU A 311 -3.95 -5.60 -19.04
CA LEU A 311 -2.72 -6.19 -19.58
C LEU A 311 -2.68 -7.73 -19.42
N GLY A 312 -3.79 -8.35 -19.02
CA GLY A 312 -3.91 -9.78 -18.76
C GLY A 312 -4.25 -10.11 -17.32
N PRO A 313 -4.50 -11.40 -17.00
CA PRO A 313 -4.73 -11.83 -15.63
C PRO A 313 -3.45 -11.65 -14.80
N LYS A 314 -3.63 -11.28 -13.53
CA LYS A 314 -2.56 -11.25 -12.52
C LYS A 314 -2.91 -12.19 -11.38
N LEU A 315 -1.98 -13.08 -11.03
CA LEU A 315 -2.09 -13.97 -9.88
C LEU A 315 -1.03 -13.59 -8.85
N PHE A 316 -1.48 -13.24 -7.65
CA PHE A 316 -0.64 -12.90 -6.52
C PHE A 316 -0.73 -14.00 -5.48
N HIS A 317 0.37 -14.71 -5.27
CA HIS A 317 0.48 -15.72 -4.23
C HIS A 317 0.67 -15.06 -2.87
N ASN A 318 -0.07 -15.53 -1.86
CA ASN A 318 -0.02 -15.02 -0.51
C ASN A 318 1.05 -15.74 0.32
N GLU A 319 2.15 -15.04 0.60
CA GLU A 319 3.25 -15.59 1.40
C GLU A 319 2.89 -15.67 2.90
N GLY A 320 1.81 -15.02 3.33
CA GLY A 320 1.48 -14.73 4.72
C GLY A 320 2.00 -13.36 5.16
N GLU A 321 1.64 -12.95 6.38
CA GLU A 321 2.05 -11.67 6.98
C GLU A 321 1.77 -10.46 6.08
N ALA A 322 0.64 -10.48 5.35
CA ALA A 322 0.25 -9.46 4.39
C ALA A 322 1.31 -9.19 3.29
N LYS A 323 2.01 -10.24 2.84
CA LYS A 323 2.97 -10.17 1.73
C LYS A 323 2.50 -10.99 0.54
N PHE A 324 2.56 -10.39 -0.65
CA PHE A 324 2.15 -11.03 -1.90
C PHE A 324 3.28 -11.06 -2.93
N THR A 325 3.40 -12.18 -3.64
CA THR A 325 4.35 -12.37 -4.75
C THR A 325 3.59 -12.47 -6.08
N ASP A 326 3.98 -11.71 -7.11
CA ASP A 326 3.42 -11.86 -8.47
C ASP A 326 3.91 -13.17 -9.11
N VAL A 327 3.02 -14.17 -9.18
CA VAL A 327 3.27 -15.48 -9.79
C VAL A 327 2.60 -15.61 -11.17
N SER A 328 2.17 -14.50 -11.78
CA SER A 328 1.44 -14.49 -13.06
C SER A 328 2.23 -15.13 -14.22
N ARG A 329 3.55 -15.29 -14.08
CA ARG A 329 4.38 -16.00 -15.06
C ARG A 329 4.05 -17.50 -15.15
N GLY A 330 3.42 -18.07 -14.12
CA GLY A 330 2.91 -19.43 -14.12
C GLY A 330 1.57 -19.61 -14.84
N LEU A 331 0.94 -18.52 -15.31
CA LEU A 331 -0.31 -18.57 -16.08
C LEU A 331 -0.05 -18.78 -17.59
N PRO A 332 -0.96 -19.46 -18.31
CA PRO A 332 -0.92 -19.54 -19.76
C PRO A 332 -0.87 -18.16 -20.42
N ARG A 333 0.04 -18.01 -21.40
CA ARG A 333 0.23 -16.76 -22.14
C ARG A 333 -0.69 -16.68 -23.35
N GLN A 334 -1.22 -15.48 -23.58
CA GLN A 334 -1.95 -15.13 -24.80
C GLN A 334 -1.16 -14.08 -25.59
N ASP A 335 -1.39 -14.03 -26.91
CA ASP A 335 -0.72 -13.09 -27.82
C ASP A 335 -1.09 -11.64 -27.54
N TYR A 336 -2.31 -11.42 -27.06
CA TYR A 336 -2.88 -10.13 -26.70
C TYR A 336 -3.95 -10.32 -25.65
N TYR A 337 -4.09 -9.35 -24.75
CA TYR A 337 -5.05 -9.39 -23.67
C TYR A 337 -6.09 -8.27 -23.81
N ASN A 338 -7.31 -8.61 -23.42
CA ASN A 338 -8.35 -7.68 -23.04
C ASN A 338 -9.21 -8.36 -21.97
N THR A 339 -8.58 -8.68 -20.84
CA THR A 339 -9.21 -9.45 -19.77
C THR A 339 -10.19 -8.56 -19.03
N THR A 340 -11.49 -8.80 -19.21
CA THR A 340 -12.56 -7.96 -18.68
C THR A 340 -13.18 -8.50 -17.39
N ALA A 341 -13.06 -9.80 -17.14
CA ALA A 341 -13.52 -10.43 -15.91
C ALA A 341 -12.69 -11.67 -15.59
N ALA A 342 -12.66 -12.04 -14.31
CA ALA A 342 -12.03 -13.25 -13.80
C ALA A 342 -12.86 -13.82 -12.66
N ALA A 343 -12.92 -15.14 -12.56
CA ALA A 343 -13.54 -15.88 -11.47
C ALA A 343 -12.75 -17.17 -11.21
N TRP A 344 -12.88 -17.69 -10.00
CA TRP A 344 -12.46 -19.05 -9.65
C TRP A 344 -13.63 -20.00 -9.89
N ILE A 345 -13.34 -21.23 -10.33
CA ILE A 345 -14.33 -22.28 -10.59
C ILE A 345 -13.70 -23.66 -10.33
N ASP A 346 -14.41 -24.61 -9.73
CA ASP A 346 -14.01 -26.03 -9.74
C ASP A 346 -14.77 -26.75 -10.87
N TYR A 347 -14.24 -26.69 -12.09
CA TYR A 347 -15.01 -27.16 -13.25
C TYR A 347 -15.02 -28.70 -13.36
N ASP A 348 -13.99 -29.39 -12.87
CA ASP A 348 -13.87 -30.84 -13.00
C ASP A 348 -14.29 -31.61 -11.72
N GLY A 349 -14.52 -30.90 -10.61
CA GLY A 349 -15.00 -31.45 -9.34
C GLY A 349 -13.88 -32.01 -8.46
N ASN A 350 -12.64 -31.55 -8.67
CA ASN A 350 -11.47 -32.03 -7.94
C ASN A 350 -11.20 -31.24 -6.64
N GLN A 351 -12.05 -30.25 -6.31
CA GLN A 351 -11.95 -29.33 -5.17
C GLN A 351 -10.71 -28.43 -5.20
N ARG A 352 -10.11 -28.22 -6.37
CA ARG A 352 -9.04 -27.24 -6.59
C ARG A 352 -9.60 -26.14 -7.48
N PRO A 353 -9.41 -24.87 -7.10
CA PRO A 353 -9.95 -23.78 -7.88
C PRO A 353 -9.16 -23.63 -9.18
N ASP A 354 -9.88 -23.68 -10.30
CA ASP A 354 -9.44 -23.35 -11.65
C ASP A 354 -9.79 -21.90 -11.98
N ILE A 355 -9.18 -21.36 -13.04
CA ILE A 355 -9.37 -19.96 -13.43
C ILE A 355 -10.29 -19.88 -14.65
N LEU A 356 -11.41 -19.15 -14.52
CA LEU A 356 -12.27 -18.74 -15.62
C LEU A 356 -12.05 -17.25 -15.92
N LEU A 357 -11.73 -16.92 -17.17
CA LEU A 357 -11.51 -15.54 -17.62
C LEU A 357 -12.46 -15.19 -18.76
N ALA A 358 -12.89 -13.93 -18.79
CA ALA A 358 -13.43 -13.33 -19.99
C ALA A 358 -12.34 -12.46 -20.63
N ASP A 359 -11.98 -12.77 -21.88
CA ASP A 359 -11.09 -11.95 -22.68
C ASP A 359 -11.82 -11.44 -23.91
N GLY A 360 -11.95 -10.12 -24.05
CA GLY A 360 -12.68 -9.50 -25.14
C GLY A 360 -12.05 -9.68 -26.53
N PHE A 361 -10.83 -10.23 -26.61
CA PHE A 361 -10.17 -10.60 -27.86
C PHE A 361 -10.04 -12.11 -28.07
N GLN A 362 -9.98 -12.91 -27.00
CA GLN A 362 -9.73 -14.36 -27.05
C GLN A 362 -10.91 -15.23 -26.58
N GLY A 363 -12.04 -14.61 -26.26
CA GLY A 363 -13.26 -15.27 -25.76
C GLY A 363 -13.14 -15.67 -24.28
N LEU A 364 -14.00 -16.59 -23.85
CA LEU A 364 -13.90 -17.19 -22.51
C LEU A 364 -12.69 -18.11 -22.45
N ARG A 365 -11.89 -18.03 -21.40
CA ARG A 365 -10.71 -18.89 -21.17
C ARG A 365 -10.90 -19.69 -19.90
N LEU A 366 -10.51 -20.96 -19.93
CA LEU A 366 -10.47 -21.83 -18.77
C LEU A 366 -9.05 -22.36 -18.60
N TYR A 367 -8.45 -22.06 -17.44
CA TYR A 367 -7.14 -22.57 -17.08
C TYR A 367 -7.26 -23.56 -15.93
N ARG A 368 -6.93 -24.83 -16.18
CA ARG A 368 -6.95 -25.89 -15.16
C ARG A 368 -5.76 -25.76 -14.23
N ASN A 369 -6.01 -25.85 -12.93
CA ASN A 369 -5.00 -25.80 -11.89
C ASN A 369 -4.15 -27.09 -11.87
N ILE A 370 -2.84 -26.92 -12.08
CA ILE A 370 -1.83 -27.98 -12.03
C ILE A 370 -0.71 -27.65 -11.04
N ALA A 371 -0.89 -26.66 -10.17
CA ALA A 371 0.14 -26.21 -9.24
C ALA A 371 0.65 -27.34 -8.31
N HIS A 372 -0.23 -28.26 -7.94
CA HIS A 372 0.09 -29.46 -7.16
C HIS A 372 0.93 -30.50 -7.94
N GLU A 373 0.88 -30.48 -9.27
CA GLU A 373 1.68 -31.32 -10.16
C GLU A 373 3.05 -30.69 -10.44
N ALA A 374 3.20 -29.38 -10.19
CA ALA A 374 4.42 -28.64 -10.48
C ALA A 374 5.57 -29.10 -9.54
N PRO A 375 6.75 -29.44 -10.09
CA PRO A 375 7.91 -29.73 -9.25
C PRO A 375 8.28 -28.47 -8.45
N LYS A 376 8.54 -28.63 -7.15
CA LYS A 376 9.08 -27.55 -6.30
C LYS A 376 10.40 -27.06 -6.92
N ALA A 377 10.45 -25.81 -7.36
CA ALA A 377 11.66 -25.24 -7.94
C ALA A 377 12.73 -25.05 -6.84
N ASP A 378 13.92 -25.62 -7.05
CA ASP A 378 15.07 -25.37 -6.17
C ASP A 378 15.46 -23.88 -6.19
N ALA A 379 15.87 -23.34 -5.05
CA ALA A 379 16.35 -21.96 -4.99
C ALA A 379 17.59 -21.74 -5.89
N PRO A 380 17.71 -20.59 -6.58
CA PRO A 380 18.91 -20.25 -7.34
C PRO A 380 20.18 -20.30 -6.47
N LYS A 381 21.22 -20.99 -6.95
CA LYS A 381 22.51 -21.04 -6.25
C LYS A 381 23.46 -20.02 -6.84
N VAL A 382 23.91 -19.10 -6.02
CA VAL A 382 24.89 -18.07 -6.40
C VAL A 382 26.27 -18.51 -5.95
N GLY A 383 27.19 -18.63 -6.90
CA GLY A 383 28.58 -18.98 -6.64
C GLY A 383 29.38 -17.82 -6.05
N LYS A 384 30.50 -18.16 -5.42
CA LYS A 384 31.46 -17.19 -4.88
C LYS A 384 32.08 -16.33 -5.98
N TRP A 385 32.60 -15.17 -5.59
CA TRP A 385 33.42 -14.34 -6.46
C TRP A 385 34.86 -14.87 -6.55
N TYR A 386 35.42 -14.79 -7.74
CA TYR A 386 36.83 -15.05 -8.02
C TYR A 386 37.44 -13.88 -8.78
N TYR A 387 38.75 -13.68 -8.65
CA TYR A 387 39.48 -12.70 -9.44
C TYR A 387 40.81 -13.24 -9.97
N ALA A 388 41.26 -12.70 -11.11
CA ALA A 388 42.56 -12.98 -11.70
C ALA A 388 43.18 -11.69 -12.25
N GLY A 389 44.39 -11.38 -11.78
CA GLY A 389 45.18 -10.22 -12.18
C GLY A 389 46.45 -10.10 -11.32
N PRO A 390 47.25 -9.04 -11.53
CA PRO A 390 47.05 -7.99 -12.51
C PRO A 390 47.59 -8.42 -13.88
N PHE A 391 46.84 -8.12 -14.93
CA PHE A 391 47.33 -8.13 -16.31
C PHE A 391 47.77 -6.72 -16.71
N ASP A 392 48.54 -6.61 -17.78
CA ASP A 392 49.09 -5.31 -18.15
C ASP A 392 48.05 -4.39 -18.80
N ASN A 393 47.98 -3.14 -18.36
CA ASN A 393 47.18 -2.09 -19.00
C ASN A 393 48.03 -0.84 -19.28
N THR A 394 49.35 -1.02 -19.43
CA THR A 394 50.27 0.07 -19.81
C THR A 394 49.80 0.69 -21.12
N GLU A 395 49.83 2.02 -21.20
CA GLU A 395 49.32 2.79 -22.36
C GLU A 395 47.84 2.50 -22.67
N ARG A 396 47.05 2.09 -21.67
CA ARG A 396 45.61 1.75 -21.78
C ARG A 396 45.30 0.60 -22.74
N ARG A 397 46.32 -0.19 -23.13
CA ARG A 397 46.16 -1.31 -24.06
C ARG A 397 45.33 -2.46 -23.51
N GLY A 398 45.15 -2.51 -22.20
CA GLY A 398 44.49 -3.60 -21.50
C GLY A 398 43.05 -3.78 -21.93
N PHE A 399 42.34 -2.71 -22.31
CA PHE A 399 40.96 -2.81 -22.80
C PHE A 399 40.84 -3.72 -24.04
N ASP A 400 41.66 -3.45 -25.06
CA ASP A 400 41.65 -4.20 -26.34
C ASP A 400 42.44 -5.52 -26.28
N ALA A 401 43.39 -5.64 -25.35
CA ALA A 401 44.22 -6.84 -25.20
C ALA A 401 43.39 -8.04 -24.74
N VAL A 402 43.47 -9.15 -25.48
CA VAL A 402 42.78 -10.40 -25.12
C VAL A 402 43.67 -11.21 -24.18
N TYR A 403 43.31 -11.24 -22.89
CA TYR A 403 44.00 -12.08 -21.91
C TYR A 403 43.38 -13.49 -21.80
N PRO A 404 44.11 -14.50 -21.31
CA PRO A 404 43.62 -15.87 -21.25
C PRO A 404 42.24 -16.06 -20.59
N PRO A 405 41.89 -15.35 -19.48
CA PRO A 405 40.56 -15.43 -18.89
C PRO A 405 39.38 -15.16 -19.85
N GLU A 406 39.57 -14.38 -20.90
CA GLU A 406 38.51 -14.08 -21.89
C GLU A 406 38.14 -15.29 -22.76
N ARG A 407 39.07 -16.24 -22.93
CA ARG A 407 38.85 -17.41 -23.79
C ARG A 407 38.16 -18.54 -23.04
N SER A 408 38.57 -18.76 -21.80
CA SER A 408 38.00 -19.78 -20.92
C SER A 408 38.38 -19.49 -19.47
N VAL A 409 37.42 -19.66 -18.57
CA VAL A 409 37.67 -19.59 -17.13
C VAL A 409 37.95 -20.99 -16.60
N ASP A 410 39.21 -21.26 -16.27
CA ASP A 410 39.66 -22.40 -15.48
C ASP A 410 40.28 -21.88 -14.18
N LEU A 411 39.59 -22.14 -13.06
CA LEU A 411 39.98 -21.67 -11.72
C LEU A 411 41.29 -22.30 -11.21
N LYS A 412 41.81 -23.35 -11.87
CA LYS A 412 43.08 -23.99 -11.52
C LYS A 412 44.25 -23.53 -12.37
N ALA A 413 44.00 -22.76 -13.43
CA ALA A 413 45.04 -22.34 -14.35
C ALA A 413 45.90 -21.19 -13.79
N GLU A 414 47.18 -21.19 -14.18
CA GLU A 414 48.14 -20.11 -13.96
C GLU A 414 48.39 -19.37 -15.28
N TYR A 415 48.58 -18.05 -15.19
CA TYR A 415 48.80 -17.15 -16.31
C TYR A 415 50.03 -16.29 -16.07
N GLN A 416 50.63 -15.81 -17.17
CA GLN A 416 51.60 -14.73 -17.12
C GLN A 416 50.85 -13.39 -16.95
N GLY A 417 51.06 -12.72 -15.83
CA GLY A 417 50.53 -11.40 -15.54
C GLY A 417 51.51 -10.27 -15.81
N LYS A 418 51.15 -9.08 -15.31
CA LYS A 418 51.97 -7.88 -15.38
C LYS A 418 53.32 -8.09 -14.70
N ASN A 419 54.38 -7.46 -15.22
CA ASN A 419 55.74 -7.51 -14.67
C ASN A 419 56.29 -8.94 -14.47
N ASN A 420 55.90 -9.89 -15.34
CA ASN A 420 56.25 -11.31 -15.25
C ASN A 420 55.77 -12.01 -13.96
N GLN A 421 54.79 -11.44 -13.26
CA GLN A 421 54.17 -12.10 -12.11
C GLN A 421 53.31 -13.28 -12.58
N LYS A 422 53.36 -14.39 -11.86
CA LYS A 422 52.39 -15.48 -12.04
C LYS A 422 51.05 -15.09 -11.44
N VAL A 423 50.00 -15.22 -12.23
CA VAL A 423 48.62 -14.91 -11.85
C VAL A 423 47.81 -16.20 -11.82
N ALA A 424 47.03 -16.41 -10.77
CA ALA A 424 46.07 -17.50 -10.68
C ALA A 424 44.73 -16.93 -10.20
N TRP A 425 43.66 -17.68 -10.41
CA TRP A 425 42.37 -17.33 -9.84
C TRP A 425 42.42 -17.44 -8.32
N LYS A 426 41.89 -16.42 -7.64
CA LYS A 426 41.74 -16.39 -6.18
C LYS A 426 40.29 -16.10 -5.83
N GLU A 427 39.82 -16.68 -4.74
CA GLU A 427 38.52 -16.32 -4.18
C GLU A 427 38.57 -14.86 -3.69
N GLY A 428 37.59 -14.05 -4.10
CA GLY A 428 37.46 -12.65 -3.70
C GLY A 428 36.38 -12.49 -2.64
N ALA A 429 36.69 -11.76 -1.56
CA ALA A 429 35.73 -11.40 -0.52
C ALA A 429 34.92 -10.17 -0.93
N PHE A 430 34.16 -10.27 -2.02
CA PHE A 430 33.36 -9.19 -2.58
C PHE A 430 31.89 -9.32 -2.20
N THR A 431 31.25 -8.19 -1.94
CA THR A 431 29.84 -8.11 -1.51
C THR A 431 29.01 -7.41 -2.58
N ASP A 432 27.94 -8.07 -3.04
CA ASP A 432 26.98 -7.50 -3.98
C ASP A 432 26.31 -6.25 -3.36
N GLY A 433 26.06 -5.23 -4.16
CA GLY A 433 25.49 -3.96 -3.70
C GLY A 433 26.49 -2.99 -3.06
N GLN A 434 27.77 -3.33 -3.01
CA GLN A 434 28.86 -2.47 -2.53
C GLN A 434 29.88 -2.17 -3.63
N ILE A 435 30.62 -1.07 -3.48
CA ILE A 435 31.82 -0.82 -4.28
C ILE A 435 32.93 -1.71 -3.73
N ASN A 436 33.45 -2.61 -4.55
CA ASN A 436 34.44 -3.60 -4.19
C ASN A 436 35.82 -3.20 -4.72
N SER A 437 36.81 -3.09 -3.83
CA SER A 437 38.17 -2.70 -4.21
C SER A 437 38.90 -3.82 -4.97
N LEU A 438 39.60 -3.44 -6.03
CA LEU A 438 40.50 -4.25 -6.85
C LEU A 438 41.98 -3.87 -6.65
N ALA A 439 42.30 -3.02 -5.68
CA ALA A 439 43.67 -2.73 -5.24
C ALA A 439 44.27 -3.90 -4.44
N LEU A 440 44.35 -5.07 -5.08
CA LEU A 440 44.63 -6.37 -4.47
C LEU A 440 46.13 -6.75 -4.52
N PHE A 441 46.94 -5.92 -5.19
CA PHE A 441 48.35 -6.16 -5.46
C PHE A 441 49.22 -5.07 -4.83
N THR A 442 50.54 -5.13 -5.07
CA THR A 442 51.43 -4.04 -4.63
C THR A 442 51.01 -2.73 -5.28
N PRO A 443 51.26 -1.57 -4.66
CA PRO A 443 50.88 -0.28 -5.22
C PRO A 443 51.29 -0.10 -6.69
N GLU A 444 52.52 -0.51 -7.05
CA GLU A 444 53.06 -0.41 -8.40
C GLU A 444 52.38 -1.36 -9.41
N SER A 445 51.74 -2.41 -8.91
CA SER A 445 51.04 -3.42 -9.71
C SER A 445 49.54 -3.14 -9.86
N ASN A 446 48.98 -2.16 -9.11
CA ASN A 446 47.58 -1.75 -9.20
C ASN A 446 47.35 -0.65 -10.25
N ASP A 447 48.36 0.19 -10.50
CA ASP A 447 48.34 1.15 -11.61
C ASP A 447 48.50 0.43 -12.94
N ASN A 448 47.92 0.97 -14.01
CA ASN A 448 47.99 0.43 -15.37
C ASN A 448 47.80 -1.09 -15.37
N ALA A 449 46.75 -1.55 -14.71
CA ALA A 449 46.45 -2.97 -14.52
C ALA A 449 45.07 -3.33 -15.04
N ALA A 450 44.90 -4.58 -15.48
CA ALA A 450 43.61 -5.17 -15.80
C ALA A 450 43.35 -6.36 -14.86
N VAL A 451 42.13 -6.43 -14.32
CA VAL A 451 41.68 -7.51 -13.44
C VAL A 451 40.40 -8.10 -13.99
N TYR A 452 40.33 -9.43 -13.97
CA TYR A 452 39.10 -10.16 -14.23
C TYR A 452 38.43 -10.52 -12.92
N VAL A 453 37.11 -10.36 -12.85
CA VAL A 453 36.27 -10.92 -11.79
C VAL A 453 35.25 -11.87 -12.37
N TYR A 454 34.97 -12.97 -11.67
CA TYR A 454 34.19 -14.09 -12.16
C TYR A 454 33.26 -14.65 -11.09
N ARG A 455 32.06 -15.07 -11.50
CA ARG A 455 31.14 -15.88 -10.67
C ARG A 455 30.27 -16.79 -11.51
N GLU A 456 29.75 -17.83 -10.87
CA GLU A 456 28.74 -18.72 -11.46
C GLU A 456 27.37 -18.49 -10.82
N PHE A 457 26.31 -18.73 -11.61
CA PHE A 457 24.96 -18.88 -11.12
C PHE A 457 24.44 -20.24 -11.58
N ASP A 458 23.76 -20.98 -10.72
CA ASP A 458 23.08 -22.23 -11.07
C ASP A 458 21.58 -22.06 -10.81
N LEU A 459 20.81 -21.98 -11.91
CA LEU A 459 19.41 -21.56 -11.88
C LEU A 459 18.49 -22.75 -12.18
N PRO A 460 17.35 -22.90 -11.49
CA PRO A 460 16.39 -23.97 -11.78
C PRO A 460 15.68 -23.78 -13.14
N GLY A 461 15.74 -22.59 -13.74
CA GLY A 461 15.15 -22.28 -15.03
C GLY A 461 15.71 -21.00 -15.64
N ALA A 462 15.37 -20.73 -16.91
CA ALA A 462 15.80 -19.53 -17.61
C ALA A 462 15.11 -18.27 -17.07
N MET A 463 15.82 -17.15 -17.01
CA MET A 463 15.28 -15.87 -16.54
C MET A 463 16.04 -14.66 -17.09
N ASP A 464 15.37 -13.52 -17.06
CA ASP A 464 15.99 -12.21 -17.27
C ASP A 464 16.48 -11.66 -15.92
N LEU A 465 17.79 -11.50 -15.77
CA LEU A 465 18.40 -10.97 -14.55
C LEU A 465 18.85 -9.52 -14.77
N PRO A 466 18.09 -8.52 -14.31
CA PRO A 466 18.54 -7.14 -14.31
C PRO A 466 19.73 -6.99 -13.35
N VAL A 467 20.78 -6.29 -13.79
CA VAL A 467 21.97 -6.00 -13.00
C VAL A 467 22.35 -4.54 -13.10
N SER A 468 22.81 -3.99 -11.99
CA SER A 468 23.49 -2.71 -11.90
C SER A 468 25.00 -2.96 -11.78
N LEU A 469 25.76 -2.35 -12.67
CA LEU A 469 27.20 -2.53 -12.78
C LEU A 469 27.91 -1.18 -12.69
N GLY A 470 29.13 -1.21 -12.17
CA GLY A 470 30.05 -0.08 -12.14
C GLY A 470 31.49 -0.53 -12.18
N SER A 471 32.38 0.36 -12.60
CA SER A 471 33.81 0.10 -12.72
C SER A 471 34.60 1.37 -12.52
N ASP A 472 35.81 1.21 -11.99
CA ASP A 472 36.84 2.22 -12.18
C ASP A 472 37.45 2.10 -13.57
N ASP A 473 37.52 3.21 -14.28
CA ASP A 473 37.79 3.33 -15.70
C ASP A 473 36.89 2.38 -16.54
N THR A 474 37.45 1.31 -17.08
CA THR A 474 36.79 0.51 -18.13
C THR A 474 35.98 -0.68 -17.59
N LEU A 475 34.96 -1.10 -18.35
CA LEU A 475 34.17 -2.28 -18.05
C LEU A 475 33.94 -3.11 -19.30
N THR A 476 34.28 -4.40 -19.26
CA THR A 476 33.80 -5.37 -20.26
C THR A 476 33.14 -6.54 -19.55
N VAL A 477 32.00 -7.01 -20.06
CA VAL A 477 31.17 -8.05 -19.45
C VAL A 477 30.89 -9.16 -20.45
N TRP A 478 31.05 -10.41 -20.01
CA TRP A 478 30.66 -11.60 -20.75
C TRP A 478 29.70 -12.45 -19.92
N LEU A 479 28.71 -13.00 -20.60
CA LEU A 479 27.80 -14.02 -20.07
C LEU A 479 27.95 -15.28 -20.92
N ASN A 480 28.28 -16.40 -20.29
CA ASN A 480 28.46 -17.70 -20.96
C ASN A 480 29.45 -17.63 -22.15
N GLY A 481 30.50 -16.79 -22.03
CA GLY A 481 31.52 -16.57 -23.05
C GLY A 481 31.13 -15.56 -24.14
N GLN A 482 29.87 -15.11 -24.20
CA GLN A 482 29.43 -14.07 -25.11
C GLN A 482 29.64 -12.69 -24.49
N LYS A 483 30.33 -11.79 -25.18
CA LYS A 483 30.47 -10.39 -24.75
C LYS A 483 29.12 -9.69 -24.85
N VAL A 484 28.60 -9.19 -23.72
CA VAL A 484 27.28 -8.55 -23.63
C VAL A 484 27.36 -7.05 -23.39
N HIS A 485 28.53 -6.55 -22.94
CA HIS A 485 28.76 -5.12 -22.73
C HIS A 485 30.26 -4.81 -22.78
N ALA A 486 30.61 -3.62 -23.27
CA ALA A 486 31.97 -3.11 -23.29
C ALA A 486 31.94 -1.58 -23.29
N GLU A 487 32.68 -0.96 -22.38
CA GLU A 487 32.77 0.47 -22.24
C GLU A 487 34.20 0.86 -21.85
N ASN A 488 34.77 1.78 -22.63
CA ASN A 488 36.12 2.32 -22.41
C ASN A 488 35.98 3.79 -22.05
N THR A 489 35.98 4.10 -20.75
CA THR A 489 35.76 5.45 -20.24
C THR A 489 36.65 5.64 -19.02
N ASP A 490 37.23 6.81 -18.84
CA ASP A 490 38.02 7.13 -17.64
C ASP A 490 37.08 7.70 -16.57
N ARG A 491 36.89 7.01 -15.43
CA ARG A 491 35.93 7.40 -14.40
C ARG A 491 36.11 6.64 -13.08
N GLY A 492 35.63 7.23 -11.98
CA GLY A 492 35.49 6.53 -10.71
C GLY A 492 34.40 5.44 -10.74
N CYS A 493 34.57 4.37 -9.98
CA CYS A 493 33.51 3.35 -9.80
C CYS A 493 32.27 3.91 -9.08
N ALA A 494 31.09 3.75 -9.67
CA ALA A 494 29.81 4.09 -9.04
C ALA A 494 28.70 3.09 -9.42
N PRO A 495 27.66 2.92 -8.59
CA PRO A 495 26.47 2.16 -8.96
C PRO A 495 25.82 2.72 -10.24
N ASP A 496 25.06 1.87 -10.92
CA ASP A 496 24.16 2.26 -12.04
C ASP A 496 24.85 2.84 -13.29
N GLN A 497 26.18 2.79 -13.40
CA GLN A 497 26.91 3.23 -14.59
C GLN A 497 26.56 2.40 -15.83
N ALA A 498 26.38 1.09 -15.66
CA ALA A 498 25.79 0.23 -16.68
C ALA A 498 24.63 -0.59 -16.10
N LYS A 499 23.44 -0.43 -16.69
CA LYS A 499 22.24 -1.23 -16.37
C LYS A 499 21.99 -2.23 -17.48
N LEU A 500 22.19 -3.51 -17.19
CA LEU A 500 22.02 -4.59 -18.16
C LEU A 500 20.90 -5.54 -17.73
N THR A 501 20.31 -6.24 -18.69
CA THR A 501 19.49 -7.42 -18.42
C THR A 501 20.21 -8.64 -18.97
N LEU A 502 20.77 -9.44 -18.07
CA LEU A 502 21.47 -10.68 -18.42
C LEU A 502 20.45 -11.76 -18.76
N LYS A 503 20.55 -12.34 -19.96
CA LYS A 503 19.68 -13.43 -20.43
C LYS A 503 20.20 -14.77 -19.90
N MET A 504 19.73 -15.17 -18.73
CA MET A 504 20.20 -16.36 -18.03
C MET A 504 19.49 -17.62 -18.54
N GLN A 505 20.25 -18.71 -18.70
CA GLN A 505 19.71 -20.02 -19.05
C GLN A 505 19.44 -20.88 -17.80
N ALA A 506 18.67 -21.96 -17.94
CA ALA A 506 18.56 -22.98 -16.89
C ALA A 506 19.92 -23.67 -16.66
N GLY A 507 20.19 -24.02 -15.40
CA GLY A 507 21.47 -24.57 -14.95
C GLY A 507 22.56 -23.51 -14.83
N LYS A 508 23.80 -23.91 -15.12
CA LYS A 508 24.99 -23.06 -14.92
C LYS A 508 25.09 -21.91 -15.92
N ASN A 509 25.34 -20.72 -15.37
CA ASN A 509 25.67 -19.49 -16.07
C ASN A 509 26.99 -18.93 -15.54
N LYS A 510 27.83 -18.42 -16.43
CA LYS A 510 29.17 -17.91 -16.15
C LYS A 510 29.23 -16.41 -16.43
N LEU A 511 29.40 -15.60 -15.40
CA LEU A 511 29.58 -14.15 -15.51
C LEU A 511 31.06 -13.83 -15.35
N LEU A 512 31.63 -13.17 -16.35
CA LEU A 512 33.00 -12.67 -16.35
C LEU A 512 32.98 -11.16 -16.58
N MET A 513 33.74 -10.41 -15.80
CA MET A 513 33.95 -8.98 -16.00
C MET A 513 35.44 -8.67 -16.05
N LYS A 514 35.82 -7.69 -16.86
CA LYS A 514 37.17 -7.14 -16.97
C LYS A 514 37.13 -5.67 -16.65
N ILE A 515 37.99 -5.25 -15.72
CA ILE A 515 38.16 -3.88 -15.31
C ILE A 515 39.63 -3.51 -15.52
N CYS A 516 39.88 -2.51 -16.35
CA CYS A 516 41.23 -1.98 -16.57
C CYS A 516 41.32 -0.58 -15.95
N ASN A 517 42.29 -0.39 -15.06
CA ASN A 517 42.60 0.87 -14.38
C ASN A 517 43.88 1.49 -14.93
N GLY A 518 43.89 2.81 -15.08
CA GLY A 518 45.08 3.61 -15.38
C GLY A 518 45.91 3.94 -14.13
N ALA A 519 45.30 4.60 -13.14
CA ALA A 519 45.92 4.98 -11.86
C ALA A 519 44.86 5.48 -10.88
N GLY A 520 45.15 5.38 -9.57
CA GLY A 520 44.27 5.92 -8.53
C GLY A 520 43.44 4.86 -7.82
N GLU A 521 42.17 5.14 -7.55
CA GLU A 521 41.26 4.12 -7.02
C GLU A 521 41.13 2.96 -8.03
N PHE A 522 40.78 1.77 -7.57
CA PHE A 522 40.59 0.63 -8.47
C PHE A 522 39.50 -0.25 -7.88
N ALA A 523 38.36 -0.33 -8.55
CA ALA A 523 37.17 -0.97 -7.99
C ALA A 523 36.17 -1.44 -9.05
N PHE A 524 35.20 -2.25 -8.62
CA PHE A 524 34.02 -2.61 -9.39
C PHE A 524 32.76 -2.63 -8.51
N TYR A 525 31.60 -2.54 -9.15
CA TYR A 525 30.29 -2.64 -8.51
C TYR A 525 29.43 -3.67 -9.26
N PHE A 526 28.72 -4.51 -8.50
CA PHE A 526 27.71 -5.44 -9.02
C PHE A 526 26.54 -5.52 -8.04
N ALA A 527 25.32 -5.37 -8.53
CA ALA A 527 24.11 -5.61 -7.76
C ALA A 527 22.98 -6.16 -8.62
N THR A 528 22.12 -6.97 -8.01
CA THR A 528 20.80 -7.31 -8.54
C THR A 528 19.75 -6.48 -7.79
N PRO A 529 18.69 -5.97 -8.45
CA PRO A 529 17.65 -5.15 -7.81
C PRO A 529 16.89 -5.84 -6.67
N GLN A 530 16.97 -7.18 -6.59
CA GLN A 530 16.34 -8.05 -5.59
C GLN A 530 17.06 -9.40 -5.55
N GLU A 531 16.73 -10.21 -4.54
CA GLU A 531 17.09 -11.63 -4.47
C GLU A 531 16.64 -12.32 -5.78
N ILE A 532 17.48 -13.21 -6.32
CA ILE A 532 17.16 -13.92 -7.56
C ILE A 532 16.03 -14.90 -7.22
N ALA A 533 14.78 -14.49 -7.47
CA ALA A 533 13.63 -15.35 -7.25
C ALA A 533 13.67 -16.53 -8.25
N PRO A 534 13.32 -17.77 -7.81
CA PRO A 534 13.21 -18.89 -8.72
C PRO A 534 12.17 -18.59 -9.83
N PRO A 535 12.40 -19.02 -11.09
CA PRO A 535 11.36 -19.03 -12.11
C PRO A 535 10.14 -19.81 -11.62
N VAL A 536 8.97 -19.19 -11.76
CA VAL A 536 7.68 -19.79 -11.43
C VAL A 536 7.38 -20.87 -12.49
N PRO A 537 7.24 -22.15 -12.11
CA PRO A 537 6.82 -23.19 -13.05
C PRO A 537 5.40 -22.92 -13.58
N PRO A 538 4.95 -23.59 -14.65
CA PRO A 538 3.54 -23.55 -15.03
C PRO A 538 2.66 -23.98 -13.84
N LEU A 539 1.75 -23.10 -13.44
CA LEU A 539 0.79 -23.34 -12.35
C LEU A 539 -0.58 -23.75 -12.89
N PHE A 540 -0.89 -23.34 -14.12
CA PHE A 540 -2.13 -23.66 -14.80
C PHE A 540 -1.87 -24.09 -16.25
N GLU A 541 -2.71 -24.99 -16.77
CA GLU A 541 -2.76 -25.34 -18.19
C GLU A 541 -4.00 -24.75 -18.86
N ASP A 542 -3.89 -24.35 -20.13
CA ASP A 542 -5.03 -23.84 -20.89
C ASP A 542 -5.84 -24.99 -21.50
N VAL A 543 -7.09 -25.15 -21.07
CA VAL A 543 -8.02 -26.18 -21.57
C VAL A 543 -9.20 -25.58 -22.32
N SER A 544 -9.14 -24.29 -22.66
CA SER A 544 -10.26 -23.52 -23.22
C SER A 544 -10.87 -24.20 -24.45
N ASP A 545 -10.07 -24.48 -25.48
CA ASP A 545 -10.57 -25.06 -26.74
C ASP A 545 -11.06 -26.51 -26.54
N LYS A 546 -10.41 -27.27 -25.66
CA LYS A 546 -10.80 -28.64 -25.30
C LYS A 546 -12.19 -28.66 -24.67
N MET A 547 -12.53 -27.64 -23.88
CA MET A 547 -13.82 -27.49 -23.21
C MET A 547 -14.85 -26.70 -24.05
N GLY A 548 -14.56 -26.45 -25.33
CA GLY A 548 -15.47 -25.75 -26.23
C GLY A 548 -15.62 -24.25 -25.91
N LEU A 549 -14.65 -23.67 -25.22
CA LEU A 549 -14.52 -22.22 -24.98
C LEU A 549 -13.52 -21.62 -25.98
N GLY A 550 -12.97 -20.44 -25.67
CA GLY A 550 -12.04 -19.71 -26.55
C GLY A 550 -12.73 -18.94 -27.67
N LEU A 551 -11.92 -18.40 -28.59
CA LEU A 551 -12.37 -17.51 -29.66
C LEU A 551 -13.41 -18.14 -30.60
N HIS A 552 -13.33 -19.45 -30.80
CA HIS A 552 -14.20 -20.21 -31.68
C HIS A 552 -15.27 -21.02 -30.93
N GLY A 553 -15.26 -20.99 -29.61
CA GLY A 553 -16.19 -21.73 -28.75
C GLY A 553 -17.42 -20.94 -28.34
N LEU A 554 -18.06 -21.41 -27.26
CA LEU A 554 -19.20 -20.78 -26.63
C LEU A 554 -18.90 -19.32 -26.28
N ALA A 555 -19.78 -18.42 -26.70
CA ALA A 555 -19.64 -16.98 -26.52
C ALA A 555 -18.32 -16.36 -27.03
N GLY A 556 -17.53 -17.07 -27.87
CA GLY A 556 -16.19 -16.61 -28.29
C GLY A 556 -16.17 -15.29 -29.07
N LYS A 557 -17.30 -14.87 -29.64
CA LYS A 557 -17.49 -13.57 -30.31
C LYS A 557 -18.19 -12.52 -29.46
N LEU A 558 -18.73 -12.90 -28.31
CA LEU A 558 -19.41 -11.99 -27.41
C LEU A 558 -18.38 -11.21 -26.59
N LYS A 559 -18.75 -10.00 -26.21
CA LYS A 559 -17.95 -9.14 -25.32
C LYS A 559 -18.80 -8.83 -24.10
N GLY A 560 -18.27 -9.18 -22.95
CA GLY A 560 -18.88 -8.99 -21.65
C GLY A 560 -17.84 -8.62 -20.61
N ASP A 561 -18.31 -8.26 -19.43
CA ASP A 561 -17.51 -7.59 -18.40
C ASP A 561 -17.73 -8.13 -16.98
N HIS A 562 -18.45 -9.24 -16.85
CA HIS A 562 -18.63 -9.92 -15.57
C HIS A 562 -18.81 -11.42 -15.78
N LEU A 563 -18.32 -12.18 -14.79
CA LEU A 563 -18.51 -13.62 -14.65
C LEU A 563 -19.08 -13.85 -13.25
N ALA A 564 -20.23 -14.51 -13.17
CA ALA A 564 -20.83 -14.95 -11.91
C ALA A 564 -20.90 -16.48 -11.93
N VAL A 565 -20.39 -17.13 -10.88
CA VAL A 565 -20.29 -18.59 -10.76
C VAL A 565 -21.28 -19.06 -9.69
N ALA A 566 -22.04 -20.12 -9.99
CA ALA A 566 -22.96 -20.78 -9.07
C ALA A 566 -23.39 -22.13 -9.66
N ASP A 567 -23.65 -23.14 -8.84
CA ASP A 567 -24.38 -24.34 -9.26
C ASP A 567 -25.87 -24.00 -9.39
N VAL A 568 -26.36 -23.78 -10.62
CA VAL A 568 -27.74 -23.30 -10.85
C VAL A 568 -28.73 -24.44 -11.11
N ASN A 569 -28.25 -25.67 -11.28
CA ASN A 569 -29.09 -26.84 -11.57
C ASN A 569 -29.02 -27.92 -10.46
N GLY A 570 -28.24 -27.69 -9.41
CA GLY A 570 -28.09 -28.56 -8.24
C GLY A 570 -27.33 -29.85 -8.52
N ASP A 571 -26.51 -29.90 -9.58
CA ASP A 571 -25.77 -31.11 -9.97
C ASP A 571 -24.41 -31.24 -9.27
N GLY A 572 -24.04 -30.27 -8.44
CA GLY A 572 -22.80 -30.23 -7.69
C GLY A 572 -21.60 -29.76 -8.50
N ARG A 573 -21.79 -29.31 -9.74
CA ARG A 573 -20.78 -28.65 -10.56
C ARG A 573 -21.13 -27.18 -10.70
N GLU A 574 -20.12 -26.34 -10.60
CA GLU A 574 -20.33 -24.91 -10.74
C GLU A 574 -20.60 -24.53 -12.20
N ASP A 575 -21.73 -23.86 -12.43
CA ASP A 575 -22.08 -23.22 -13.69
C ASP A 575 -21.63 -21.76 -13.67
N PHE A 576 -21.75 -21.06 -14.81
CA PHE A 576 -21.46 -19.62 -14.82
C PHE A 576 -22.32 -18.81 -15.78
N LEU A 577 -22.59 -17.58 -15.38
CA LEU A 577 -23.21 -16.55 -16.21
C LEU A 577 -22.14 -15.59 -16.71
N TYR A 578 -22.02 -15.50 -18.04
CA TYR A 578 -21.22 -14.46 -18.69
C TYR A 578 -22.07 -13.25 -19.05
N SER A 579 -21.73 -12.08 -18.50
CA SER A 579 -22.43 -10.80 -18.79
C SER A 579 -22.10 -10.25 -20.17
N ALA A 580 -22.54 -10.96 -21.20
CA ALA A 580 -22.42 -10.57 -22.59
C ALA A 580 -23.74 -10.79 -23.34
N GLY A 581 -24.02 -9.98 -24.36
CA GLY A 581 -25.28 -10.06 -25.09
C GLY A 581 -26.48 -9.79 -24.18
N THR A 582 -27.31 -10.80 -23.94
CA THR A 582 -28.48 -10.72 -23.04
C THR A 582 -28.29 -11.43 -21.69
N GLY A 583 -27.03 -11.78 -21.35
CA GLY A 583 -26.70 -12.74 -20.30
C GLY A 583 -26.59 -14.13 -20.89
N TYR A 584 -25.38 -14.69 -20.90
CA TYR A 584 -25.09 -15.99 -21.49
C TYR A 584 -24.77 -17.00 -20.39
N LEU A 585 -25.78 -17.78 -19.99
CA LEU A 585 -25.62 -18.86 -19.02
C LEU A 585 -24.95 -20.06 -19.68
N VAL A 586 -23.94 -20.61 -19.02
CA VAL A 586 -23.22 -21.80 -19.44
C VAL A 586 -23.31 -22.83 -18.32
N LEU A 587 -23.81 -24.02 -18.65
CA LEU A 587 -23.89 -25.14 -17.72
C LEU A 587 -22.63 -26.00 -17.83
N ASN A 588 -22.13 -26.44 -16.67
CA ASN A 588 -20.98 -27.32 -16.54
C ASN A 588 -21.42 -28.77 -16.40
N LEU A 589 -21.56 -29.46 -17.54
CA LEU A 589 -21.95 -30.87 -17.53
C LEU A 589 -20.70 -31.75 -17.44
N PRO A 590 -20.81 -33.02 -16.98
CA PRO A 590 -19.72 -33.99 -17.03
C PRO A 590 -19.11 -34.18 -18.44
N THR A 591 -19.85 -33.84 -19.49
CA THR A 591 -19.43 -33.92 -20.90
C THR A 591 -18.77 -32.64 -21.42
N GLY A 592 -18.67 -31.59 -20.59
CA GLY A 592 -18.16 -30.27 -20.94
C GLY A 592 -19.23 -29.18 -20.88
N PHE A 593 -18.79 -27.95 -21.14
CA PHE A 593 -19.66 -26.77 -21.06
C PHE A 593 -20.70 -26.72 -22.19
N VAL A 594 -21.93 -26.32 -21.84
CA VAL A 594 -23.03 -26.14 -22.80
C VAL A 594 -23.75 -24.83 -22.54
N GLY A 595 -23.96 -24.03 -23.59
CA GLY A 595 -24.74 -22.80 -23.48
C GLY A 595 -26.23 -23.08 -23.24
N ALA A 596 -26.80 -22.51 -22.18
CA ALA A 596 -28.22 -22.64 -21.82
C ALA A 596 -29.09 -21.58 -22.50
N ALA A 597 -29.21 -21.65 -23.82
CA ALA A 597 -29.98 -20.67 -24.62
C ALA A 597 -31.48 -20.58 -24.25
N THR A 598 -32.03 -21.57 -23.55
CA THR A 598 -33.43 -21.59 -23.09
C THR A 598 -33.57 -21.37 -21.58
N SER A 599 -32.53 -20.83 -20.94
CA SER A 599 -32.53 -20.52 -19.51
C SER A 599 -33.61 -19.53 -19.10
N GLY A 600 -34.11 -18.69 -20.01
CA GLY A 600 -35.09 -17.64 -19.67
C GLY A 600 -34.47 -16.35 -19.11
N ILE A 601 -33.14 -16.32 -18.93
CA ILE A 601 -32.40 -15.10 -18.58
C ILE A 601 -32.38 -14.17 -19.79
N ALA A 602 -32.83 -12.93 -19.60
CA ALA A 602 -32.75 -11.88 -20.60
C ALA A 602 -32.69 -10.49 -19.95
N TYR A 603 -31.54 -9.83 -20.05
CA TYR A 603 -31.30 -8.48 -19.55
C TYR A 603 -30.39 -7.68 -20.49
N GLN A 604 -30.23 -6.38 -20.24
CA GLN A 604 -29.26 -5.57 -20.98
C GLN A 604 -27.88 -5.69 -20.33
N ALA A 605 -26.91 -6.32 -21.00
CA ALA A 605 -25.53 -6.39 -20.55
C ALA A 605 -24.79 -5.05 -20.75
N GLY A 606 -23.68 -4.88 -20.02
CA GLY A 606 -22.80 -3.71 -20.10
C GLY A 606 -22.74 -2.89 -18.79
N ARG A 607 -21.60 -2.97 -18.13
CA ARG A 607 -21.25 -2.39 -16.81
C ARG A 607 -22.26 -2.76 -15.72
N VAL A 608 -22.74 -3.99 -15.75
CA VAL A 608 -23.65 -4.56 -14.75
C VAL A 608 -23.00 -5.81 -14.16
N ALA A 609 -23.13 -5.99 -12.86
CA ALA A 609 -22.66 -7.16 -12.14
C ALA A 609 -23.87 -7.94 -11.59
N PRO A 610 -24.36 -8.97 -12.32
CA PRO A 610 -25.37 -9.88 -11.80
C PRO A 610 -24.88 -10.61 -10.55
N VAL A 611 -25.78 -10.86 -9.60
CA VAL A 611 -25.45 -11.56 -8.35
C VAL A 611 -26.43 -12.70 -8.10
N PHE A 612 -25.89 -13.90 -7.89
CA PHE A 612 -26.68 -15.06 -7.49
C PHE A 612 -26.96 -15.03 -5.98
N GLY A 613 -28.14 -15.48 -5.57
CA GLY A 613 -28.53 -15.63 -4.18
C GLY A 613 -29.92 -16.24 -4.03
N ASP A 614 -30.11 -17.11 -3.05
CA ASP A 614 -31.39 -17.79 -2.76
C ASP A 614 -32.33 -16.85 -1.98
N PHE A 615 -33.18 -16.09 -2.68
CA PHE A 615 -34.00 -15.06 -2.02
C PHE A 615 -35.31 -15.63 -1.45
N ASP A 616 -35.78 -16.78 -1.94
CA ASP A 616 -37.03 -17.39 -1.49
C ASP A 616 -36.84 -18.62 -0.58
N GLY A 617 -35.59 -19.05 -0.37
CA GLY A 617 -35.20 -20.11 0.56
C GLY A 617 -35.39 -21.52 0.00
N ASP A 618 -35.54 -21.67 -1.31
CA ASP A 618 -35.76 -22.97 -1.97
C ASP A 618 -34.47 -23.73 -2.32
N LYS A 619 -33.30 -23.16 -1.96
CA LYS A 619 -31.94 -23.68 -2.21
C LYS A 619 -31.54 -23.69 -3.68
N ALA A 620 -32.31 -23.09 -4.58
CA ALA A 620 -31.86 -22.79 -5.93
C ALA A 620 -31.31 -21.37 -5.98
N PRO A 621 -30.07 -21.14 -6.45
CA PRO A 621 -29.56 -19.77 -6.58
C PRO A 621 -30.39 -18.98 -7.60
N ASP A 622 -31.10 -17.96 -7.13
CA ASP A 622 -31.80 -16.98 -7.97
C ASP A 622 -30.85 -15.88 -8.44
N LEU A 623 -31.31 -15.02 -9.33
CA LEU A 623 -30.46 -14.00 -9.95
C LEU A 623 -31.08 -12.60 -9.83
N PHE A 624 -30.33 -11.67 -9.24
CA PHE A 624 -30.61 -10.23 -9.38
C PHE A 624 -29.63 -9.59 -10.35
N VAL A 625 -30.15 -8.73 -11.24
CA VAL A 625 -29.36 -8.02 -12.24
C VAL A 625 -29.59 -6.51 -12.15
N PRO A 626 -28.56 -5.71 -11.81
CA PRO A 626 -28.59 -4.26 -11.99
C PRO A 626 -28.90 -3.87 -13.44
N GLN A 627 -29.72 -2.84 -13.67
CA GLN A 627 -30.13 -2.39 -15.02
C GLN A 627 -30.02 -0.87 -15.18
N GLY A 628 -29.09 -0.23 -14.46
CA GLY A 628 -28.87 1.21 -14.54
C GLY A 628 -30.16 1.98 -14.25
N THR A 629 -30.55 2.90 -15.13
CA THR A 629 -31.77 3.71 -14.98
C THR A 629 -33.08 2.92 -15.07
N ALA A 630 -33.05 1.68 -15.54
CA ALA A 630 -34.22 0.79 -15.52
C ALA A 630 -34.41 0.11 -14.15
N GLY A 631 -33.56 0.37 -13.16
CA GLY A 631 -33.64 -0.25 -11.84
C GLY A 631 -32.90 -1.59 -11.83
N GLY A 632 -33.61 -2.68 -11.59
CA GLY A 632 -33.05 -4.03 -11.61
C GLY A 632 -34.05 -5.08 -12.08
N LYS A 633 -33.56 -6.27 -12.37
CA LYS A 633 -34.36 -7.45 -12.70
C LYS A 633 -34.13 -8.55 -11.67
N LEU A 634 -35.19 -9.19 -11.24
CA LEU A 634 -35.16 -10.37 -10.38
C LEU A 634 -35.66 -11.58 -11.15
N PHE A 635 -34.85 -12.62 -11.22
CA PHE A 635 -35.18 -13.89 -11.84
C PHE A 635 -35.18 -15.00 -10.80
N ARG A 636 -36.29 -15.74 -10.72
CA ARG A 636 -36.39 -16.94 -9.88
C ARG A 636 -35.89 -18.16 -10.66
N ASN A 637 -35.01 -18.95 -10.06
CA ASN A 637 -34.55 -20.22 -10.58
C ASN A 637 -35.51 -21.36 -10.19
N ASP A 638 -35.75 -22.32 -11.08
CA ASP A 638 -36.53 -23.54 -10.77
C ASP A 638 -35.67 -24.69 -10.23
N GLY A 639 -34.37 -24.45 -10.03
CA GLY A 639 -33.39 -25.42 -9.59
C GLY A 639 -32.92 -26.36 -10.69
N GLN A 640 -33.28 -26.11 -11.96
CA GLN A 640 -32.82 -26.85 -13.13
C GLN A 640 -32.12 -25.93 -14.14
N GLY A 641 -31.64 -24.77 -13.67
CA GLY A 641 -31.04 -23.74 -14.51
C GLY A 641 -32.04 -23.00 -15.41
N ARG A 642 -33.35 -23.06 -15.11
CA ARG A 642 -34.36 -22.23 -15.79
C ARG A 642 -34.85 -21.12 -14.88
N PHE A 643 -34.86 -19.93 -15.43
CA PHE A 643 -35.10 -18.67 -14.75
C PHE A 643 -36.38 -18.02 -15.27
N THR A 644 -37.22 -17.58 -14.35
CA THR A 644 -38.43 -16.79 -14.64
C THR A 644 -38.24 -15.37 -14.13
N ASP A 645 -38.39 -14.37 -15.01
CA ASP A 645 -38.41 -12.96 -14.60
C ASP A 645 -39.64 -12.70 -13.71
N VAL A 646 -39.41 -12.49 -12.42
CA VAL A 646 -40.43 -12.23 -11.40
C VAL A 646 -40.48 -10.76 -10.98
N THR A 647 -39.70 -9.89 -11.63
CA THR A 647 -39.53 -8.47 -11.28
C THR A 647 -40.87 -7.76 -11.07
N ALA A 648 -41.83 -7.93 -11.99
CA ALA A 648 -43.13 -7.25 -11.93
C ALA A 648 -43.97 -7.63 -10.70
N LYS A 649 -43.67 -8.75 -10.04
CA LYS A 649 -44.36 -9.22 -8.83
C LYS A 649 -43.56 -8.95 -7.56
N ALA A 650 -42.36 -8.38 -7.65
CA ALA A 650 -41.40 -8.27 -6.56
C ALA A 650 -41.63 -7.07 -5.61
N GLY A 651 -42.84 -6.48 -5.60
CA GLY A 651 -43.16 -5.34 -4.74
C GLY A 651 -42.38 -4.08 -5.12
N ASP A 652 -41.76 -3.41 -4.14
CA ASP A 652 -41.04 -2.14 -4.34
C ASP A 652 -39.79 -2.30 -5.23
N LEU A 653 -39.27 -3.52 -5.41
CA LEU A 653 -38.21 -3.80 -6.37
C LEU A 653 -38.65 -3.50 -7.82
N ALA A 654 -39.93 -3.63 -8.12
CA ALA A 654 -40.51 -3.33 -9.43
C ALA A 654 -40.64 -1.81 -9.71
N LEU A 655 -40.49 -0.97 -8.67
CA LEU A 655 -40.63 0.47 -8.77
C LEU A 655 -39.31 1.12 -9.25
N PRO A 656 -39.33 2.39 -9.71
CA PRO A 656 -38.11 3.08 -10.10
C PRO A 656 -37.10 3.22 -8.93
N LEU A 657 -36.00 2.48 -8.99
CA LEU A 657 -34.96 2.47 -7.95
C LEU A 657 -33.89 3.56 -8.14
N GLY A 658 -33.82 4.19 -9.31
CA GLY A 658 -32.75 5.09 -9.71
C GLY A 658 -31.76 4.39 -10.64
N ASN A 659 -30.51 4.88 -10.72
CA ASN A 659 -29.49 4.31 -11.59
C ASN A 659 -28.66 3.26 -10.84
N VAL A 660 -29.15 2.01 -10.84
CA VAL A 660 -28.54 0.89 -10.09
C VAL A 660 -27.34 0.33 -10.86
N ALA A 661 -26.15 0.39 -10.27
CA ALA A 661 -24.91 -0.04 -10.90
C ALA A 661 -24.40 -1.40 -10.38
N CYS A 662 -24.61 -1.68 -9.09
CA CYS A 662 -24.18 -2.92 -8.46
C CYS A 662 -25.16 -3.33 -7.36
N ALA A 663 -25.09 -4.58 -6.94
CA ALA A 663 -25.91 -5.13 -5.87
C ALA A 663 -25.12 -6.15 -5.06
N THR A 664 -25.57 -6.42 -3.84
CA THR A 664 -25.15 -7.59 -3.06
C THR A 664 -26.32 -8.10 -2.22
N TRP A 665 -26.33 -9.41 -2.01
CA TRP A 665 -27.26 -10.09 -1.13
C TRP A 665 -26.70 -10.13 0.30
N ALA A 666 -27.51 -9.79 1.30
CA ALA A 666 -27.12 -9.91 2.70
C ALA A 666 -28.32 -10.02 3.63
N ASP A 667 -28.18 -10.75 4.73
CA ASP A 667 -29.14 -10.72 5.83
C ASP A 667 -28.90 -9.49 6.73
N VAL A 668 -29.24 -8.30 6.21
CA VAL A 668 -28.88 -6.99 6.80
C VAL A 668 -29.43 -6.82 8.23
N ASN A 669 -30.54 -7.50 8.54
CA ASN A 669 -31.26 -7.39 9.80
C ASN A 669 -31.24 -8.69 10.62
N ASN A 670 -30.37 -9.65 10.27
CA ASN A 670 -30.19 -10.92 10.98
C ASN A 670 -31.51 -11.71 11.21
N ARG A 671 -32.41 -11.73 10.20
CA ARG A 671 -33.69 -12.47 10.25
C ARG A 671 -33.68 -13.77 9.44
N GLY A 672 -32.53 -14.17 8.93
CA GLY A 672 -32.33 -15.40 8.15
C GLY A 672 -32.88 -15.31 6.73
N ARG A 673 -33.01 -14.10 6.15
CA ARG A 673 -33.44 -13.90 4.77
C ARG A 673 -32.49 -12.96 4.05
N LEU A 674 -32.17 -13.27 2.80
CA LEU A 674 -31.36 -12.38 1.98
C LEU A 674 -32.17 -11.15 1.55
N ASP A 675 -31.71 -9.98 1.97
CA ASP A 675 -32.12 -8.66 1.49
C ASP A 675 -31.18 -8.19 0.36
N LEU A 676 -31.53 -7.12 -0.34
CA LEU A 676 -30.69 -6.50 -1.37
C LEU A 676 -30.19 -5.13 -0.93
N LEU A 677 -28.87 -4.94 -0.97
CA LEU A 677 -28.25 -3.62 -0.95
C LEU A 677 -27.80 -3.24 -2.36
N LEU A 678 -28.22 -2.07 -2.83
CA LEU A 678 -27.98 -1.59 -4.18
C LEU A 678 -27.11 -0.34 -4.17
N GLY A 679 -26.00 -0.39 -4.92
CA GLY A 679 -25.16 0.76 -5.21
C GLY A 679 -25.74 1.55 -6.39
N CYS A 680 -25.92 2.85 -6.22
CA CYS A 680 -26.52 3.71 -7.23
C CYS A 680 -25.60 4.85 -7.65
N LEU A 681 -25.69 5.23 -8.92
CA LEU A 681 -25.04 6.40 -9.49
C LEU A 681 -26.00 7.59 -9.50
N LYS A 682 -25.50 8.80 -9.19
CA LYS A 682 -26.27 10.05 -9.24
C LYS A 682 -27.56 10.02 -8.38
N GLY A 683 -27.60 9.15 -7.38
CA GLY A 683 -28.72 8.97 -6.46
C GLY A 683 -28.27 8.20 -5.22
N PRO A 684 -29.13 8.13 -4.18
CA PRO A 684 -28.77 7.41 -2.97
C PRO A 684 -28.67 5.91 -3.25
N ASN A 685 -27.88 5.18 -2.45
CA ASN A 685 -27.93 3.73 -2.44
C ASN A 685 -29.31 3.25 -1.95
N ARG A 686 -29.68 2.00 -2.21
CA ARG A 686 -30.97 1.43 -1.77
C ARG A 686 -30.78 0.22 -0.89
N TYR A 687 -31.75 0.01 -0.01
CA TYR A 687 -31.92 -1.20 0.76
C TYR A 687 -33.33 -1.74 0.52
N LEU A 688 -33.42 -2.88 -0.15
CA LEU A 688 -34.67 -3.57 -0.41
C LEU A 688 -34.76 -4.78 0.50
N ARG A 689 -35.69 -4.71 1.44
CA ARG A 689 -35.89 -5.70 2.49
C ARG A 689 -36.83 -6.79 2.01
N ASN A 690 -36.42 -8.04 2.14
CA ASN A 690 -37.15 -9.21 1.72
C ASN A 690 -38.25 -9.57 2.72
N ASN A 691 -39.49 -9.58 2.22
CA ASN A 691 -40.69 -9.86 3.01
C ASN A 691 -40.93 -11.35 3.24
N GLY A 692 -40.16 -12.25 2.58
CA GLY A 692 -40.28 -13.70 2.71
C GLY A 692 -41.46 -14.32 1.94
N ASN A 693 -42.10 -13.55 1.06
CA ASN A 693 -43.22 -13.98 0.22
C ASN A 693 -42.99 -13.69 -1.27
N GLY A 694 -41.72 -13.49 -1.65
CA GLY A 694 -41.30 -13.12 -3.00
C GLY A 694 -41.42 -11.63 -3.34
N THR A 695 -41.75 -10.77 -2.37
CA THR A 695 -41.80 -9.32 -2.53
C THR A 695 -40.75 -8.61 -1.68
N PHE A 696 -40.39 -7.40 -2.09
CA PHE A 696 -39.46 -6.53 -1.36
C PHE A 696 -40.14 -5.22 -0.97
N THR A 697 -39.69 -4.64 0.13
CA THR A 697 -40.03 -3.28 0.57
C THR A 697 -38.81 -2.38 0.50
N ASP A 698 -38.95 -1.17 -0.05
CA ASP A 698 -37.90 -0.15 0.00
C ASP A 698 -37.76 0.38 1.43
N ALA A 699 -36.79 -0.18 2.14
CA ALA A 699 -36.47 0.16 3.52
C ALA A 699 -35.25 1.09 3.61
N THR A 700 -34.89 1.78 2.52
CA THR A 700 -33.69 2.65 2.43
C THR A 700 -33.59 3.67 3.56
N ASP A 701 -34.74 4.21 4.02
CA ASP A 701 -34.79 5.18 5.11
C ASP A 701 -34.52 4.57 6.49
N GLU A 702 -34.74 3.26 6.68
CA GLU A 702 -34.41 2.55 7.93
C GLU A 702 -32.90 2.55 8.19
N LEU A 703 -32.08 2.54 7.13
CA LEU A 703 -30.63 2.66 7.22
C LEU A 703 -30.14 4.12 7.06
N GLY A 704 -31.02 5.02 6.62
CA GLY A 704 -30.70 6.39 6.23
C GLY A 704 -29.80 6.51 5.00
N LEU A 705 -29.82 5.52 4.11
CA LEU A 705 -29.02 5.57 2.87
C LEU A 705 -29.46 6.70 1.91
N ARG A 706 -30.62 7.34 2.14
CA ARG A 706 -31.04 8.56 1.44
C ARG A 706 -30.29 9.83 1.86
N PHE A 707 -29.61 9.80 3.00
CA PHE A 707 -28.95 10.97 3.58
C PHE A 707 -27.79 11.49 2.71
N ARG A 708 -27.14 10.60 1.95
CA ARG A 708 -25.96 10.94 1.14
C ARG A 708 -25.99 10.21 -0.21
N ILE A 709 -25.48 10.88 -1.24
CA ILE A 709 -25.25 10.31 -2.57
C ILE A 709 -23.76 9.96 -2.68
N PHE A 710 -23.49 8.68 -2.96
CA PHE A 710 -22.13 8.10 -2.95
C PHE A 710 -21.55 7.84 -4.35
N ASN A 711 -22.39 7.67 -5.38
CA ASN A 711 -21.98 7.18 -6.70
C ASN A 711 -21.28 5.82 -6.62
N THR A 712 -21.96 4.83 -6.05
CA THR A 712 -21.38 3.52 -5.75
C THR A 712 -21.35 2.62 -6.98
N ARG A 713 -20.20 2.01 -7.24
CA ARG A 713 -19.94 1.02 -8.30
C ARG A 713 -19.71 -0.38 -7.78
N GLY A 714 -19.32 -0.51 -6.51
CA GLY A 714 -19.13 -1.78 -5.82
C GLY A 714 -19.71 -1.72 -4.42
N VAL A 715 -20.38 -2.79 -4.00
CA VAL A 715 -20.91 -2.93 -2.65
C VAL A 715 -20.54 -4.30 -2.09
N ALA A 716 -20.08 -4.35 -0.85
CA ALA A 716 -19.89 -5.57 -0.10
C ALA A 716 -20.47 -5.42 1.30
N VAL A 717 -20.93 -6.54 1.85
CA VAL A 717 -21.37 -6.67 3.24
C VAL A 717 -20.46 -7.67 3.93
N LEU A 718 -19.98 -7.32 5.11
CA LEU A 718 -19.06 -8.11 5.91
C LEU A 718 -19.23 -7.78 7.39
N ASP A 719 -18.66 -8.57 8.29
CA ASP A 719 -18.61 -8.27 9.72
C ASP A 719 -17.17 -7.80 10.05
N PHE A 720 -16.94 -6.48 9.97
CA PHE A 720 -15.61 -5.89 10.09
C PHE A 720 -15.14 -5.89 11.54
N ASN A 721 -16.03 -5.52 12.46
CA ASN A 721 -15.71 -5.34 13.87
C ASN A 721 -16.02 -6.58 14.73
N ARG A 722 -16.56 -7.66 14.11
CA ARG A 722 -16.92 -8.94 14.74
C ARG A 722 -18.04 -8.85 15.77
N ASP A 723 -18.93 -7.89 15.62
CA ASP A 723 -20.12 -7.75 16.47
C ASP A 723 -21.33 -8.57 15.96
N LYS A 724 -21.16 -9.31 14.86
CA LYS A 724 -22.20 -10.09 14.15
C LYS A 724 -23.30 -9.22 13.56
N VAL A 725 -23.02 -7.94 13.36
CA VAL A 725 -23.88 -7.01 12.64
C VAL A 725 -23.26 -6.75 11.28
N PRO A 726 -24.08 -6.74 10.21
CA PRO A 726 -23.61 -6.39 8.89
C PRO A 726 -23.02 -4.98 8.82
N ASP A 727 -21.76 -4.88 8.43
CA ASP A 727 -21.06 -3.68 8.02
C ASP A 727 -21.05 -3.58 6.49
N VAL A 728 -21.00 -2.35 5.96
CA VAL A 728 -21.16 -2.12 4.52
C VAL A 728 -19.99 -1.33 3.95
N VAL A 729 -19.38 -1.86 2.90
CA VAL A 729 -18.34 -1.19 2.11
C VAL A 729 -18.94 -0.70 0.80
N PHE A 730 -18.76 0.59 0.50
CA PHE A 730 -19.10 1.20 -0.79
C PHE A 730 -17.83 1.64 -1.52
N ASN A 731 -17.59 1.05 -2.68
CA ASN A 731 -16.58 1.52 -3.63
C ASN A 731 -17.20 2.56 -4.57
N ASN A 732 -16.74 3.81 -4.45
CA ASN A 732 -17.40 4.98 -5.02
C ASN A 732 -16.61 5.57 -6.19
N GLU A 733 -17.33 6.10 -7.18
CA GLU A 733 -16.74 6.77 -8.34
C GLU A 733 -16.82 8.30 -8.19
N GLY A 734 -15.66 8.97 -8.31
CA GLY A 734 -15.58 10.43 -8.21
C GLY A 734 -15.78 10.97 -6.80
N GLN A 735 -15.90 10.09 -5.80
CA GLN A 735 -15.99 10.40 -4.37
C GLN A 735 -15.13 9.42 -3.57
N GLU A 736 -14.90 9.70 -2.29
CA GLU A 736 -14.25 8.74 -1.39
C GLU A 736 -15.13 7.49 -1.23
N SER A 737 -14.52 6.32 -1.42
CA SER A 737 -15.07 5.05 -0.96
C SER A 737 -15.21 5.07 0.56
N ALA A 738 -16.10 4.28 1.12
CA ALA A 738 -16.37 4.33 2.56
C ALA A 738 -16.81 2.98 3.10
N ILE A 739 -16.49 2.73 4.36
CA ILE A 739 -17.05 1.65 5.17
C ILE A 739 -17.98 2.25 6.22
N PHE A 740 -19.08 1.56 6.52
CA PHE A 740 -20.06 1.91 7.53
C PHE A 740 -20.23 0.75 8.50
N LEU A 741 -20.06 1.03 9.79
CA LEU A 741 -20.28 0.04 10.83
C LEU A 741 -21.76 0.00 11.19
N GLY A 742 -22.37 -1.18 11.12
CA GLY A 742 -23.77 -1.40 11.46
C GLY A 742 -24.12 -0.91 12.87
N ASP A 743 -25.38 -0.58 13.10
CA ASP A 743 -25.90 -0.30 14.45
C ASP A 743 -26.53 -1.56 15.05
N PRO A 744 -25.90 -2.19 16.05
CA PRO A 744 -26.47 -3.36 16.72
C PRO A 744 -27.85 -3.09 17.30
N ALA A 745 -28.11 -1.89 17.83
CA ALA A 745 -29.40 -1.56 18.43
C ALA A 745 -30.54 -1.56 17.41
N ARG A 746 -30.23 -1.40 16.12
CA ARG A 746 -31.19 -1.34 15.03
C ARG A 746 -31.26 -2.64 14.24
N LEU A 747 -30.11 -3.25 13.97
CA LEU A 747 -29.99 -4.39 13.08
C LEU A 747 -30.07 -5.75 13.78
N THR A 748 -30.00 -5.81 15.12
CA THR A 748 -30.15 -7.08 15.87
C THR A 748 -31.53 -7.30 16.49
N THR A 749 -32.49 -6.38 16.29
CA THR A 749 -33.82 -6.51 16.91
C THR A 749 -34.58 -7.71 16.32
N ARG A 750 -34.44 -8.85 16.99
CA ARG A 750 -35.38 -9.97 16.89
C ARG A 750 -36.75 -9.41 17.24
N VAL A 751 -37.62 -9.25 16.24
CA VAL A 751 -39.05 -9.19 16.52
C VAL A 751 -39.34 -10.49 17.25
N ALA A 752 -39.66 -10.40 18.55
CA ALA A 752 -40.21 -11.51 19.29
C ALA A 752 -41.45 -11.94 18.53
N GLN A 753 -41.35 -13.04 17.77
CA GLN A 753 -42.52 -13.67 17.17
C GLN A 753 -43.38 -14.15 18.34
N GLY A 754 -44.37 -13.33 18.69
CA GLY A 754 -45.51 -13.76 19.47
C GLY A 754 -46.16 -14.91 18.73
N ARG A 755 -46.38 -15.99 19.48
CA ARG A 755 -47.07 -17.21 19.06
C ARG A 755 -48.43 -16.95 18.42
#